data_AF-A0A534PIG9-F1
#
_entry.id   AF-A0A534PIG9-F1
#
_cell.length_a   1.000
_cell.length_b   1.000
_cell.length_c   1.000
_cell.angle_alpha   90.00
_cell.angle_beta   90.00
_cell.angle_gamma   90.00
#
_symmetry.space_group_name_H-M   'P 1'
#
loop_
_entity.id
_entity.type
_entity.pdbx_description
1 polymer ?
#
loop_
_entity_poly.entity_id
_entity_poly.type
_entity_poly.pdbx_seq_one_letter_code
_entity_poly.pdbx_strand_id
1 'polypeptide(L)'
;MTRTDTRPSSVDATGLFSVWNWLPAFCVVAQTQHLPTASKRLHLSASALSRTIRLLEGALGSPLFRRVGRNLELNAHGQKLLSAVERSIGVLSTEFGRRTASSLAGPLHVGVAGPLSQGVIIPVLERMQAECDEFVPYLHASRDGAEAAHLLLAGDLDLVLCSDPLPMKGLSTEFLGQFSNGVYCGLGHPLFLDPTAGAESVLRHRFVDCFPRMSAWPAKVPRRIGLYVEHEDTALELCLGGEYLAVLPDAVAHPHVQRGVLRRLRVSGVSASPLHLYWRNGDESQERIAAVVSALRRYLQSSGAIARETHRIRSDEPAEDAWRLGDSLLVRAEYRAAQRAYRAALSRMAGSAHERVDYLLRQGRIALMLARYAEASRCYRQVLASELAADQSAIAESMLAIMHCYRGELSRAEAAILRARAFLETAMSNSKVQGRRATVAVARAEGTLSVLRGKPLDGARYYLRGAEAAKALSDGWEHSIALGNIADAYLHARKVDSALQYFDQAASEKKAIGDRWGMCYLHHGRAFIFFERGQFDRALREAAEGLNLAIGVSDLKLVAMLDILLGRAHLAVSDLKSARRAFRFALTAATRCKARYEIIQANIGLTSVELKKGDLRAALDRANEARALAASTGSKEAIATTLATCAEVHTRRSSEKEARELFRSARKLVPGLPRFYGFWFAVGAGRRDRFDL
;
A
#
# COMPACT_ATOMS: atom_id res chain seq x y z
N MET A 1 -6.46 -50.67 58.58
CA MET A 1 -7.26 -50.06 57.48
C MET A 1 -6.31 -49.61 56.40
N THR A 2 -6.18 -50.41 55.35
CA THR A 2 -5.48 -50.06 54.10
C THR A 2 -6.32 -50.64 52.99
N ARG A 3 -7.11 -49.80 52.31
CA ARG A 3 -7.76 -50.16 51.04
C ARG A 3 -7.02 -49.40 49.95
N THR A 4 -6.29 -50.18 49.17
CA THR A 4 -5.62 -49.84 47.92
C THR A 4 -6.59 -49.16 46.95
N ASP A 5 -6.24 -47.96 46.52
CA ASP A 5 -6.95 -47.19 45.51
C ASP A 5 -6.45 -47.61 44.13
N THR A 6 -7.25 -48.42 43.43
CA THR A 6 -6.99 -48.89 42.07
C THR A 6 -7.26 -47.76 41.08
N ARG A 7 -6.20 -47.15 40.53
CA ARG A 7 -6.29 -46.40 39.27
C ARG A 7 -6.77 -47.35 38.16
N PRO A 8 -7.71 -46.96 37.28
CA PRO A 8 -7.99 -47.73 36.07
C PRO A 8 -6.80 -47.55 35.11
N SER A 9 -5.89 -48.52 35.15
CA SER A 9 -4.80 -48.71 34.19
C SER A 9 -5.31 -49.40 32.92
N SER A 10 -4.80 -48.94 31.77
CA SER A 10 -5.02 -49.39 30.40
C SER A 10 -6.30 -48.87 29.72
N VAL A 11 -6.12 -48.12 28.63
CA VAL A 11 -7.11 -48.08 27.55
C VAL A 11 -7.25 -49.52 27.08
N ASP A 12 -8.42 -50.10 27.27
CA ASP A 12 -8.73 -51.46 26.84
C ASP A 12 -8.66 -51.51 25.30
N ALA A 13 -7.49 -51.85 24.75
CA ALA A 13 -7.25 -51.92 23.31
C ALA A 13 -8.24 -52.90 22.63
N THR A 14 -8.70 -53.89 23.38
CA THR A 14 -9.74 -54.86 23.00
C THR A 14 -11.11 -54.20 22.81
N GLY A 15 -11.47 -53.22 23.66
CA GLY A 15 -12.68 -52.43 23.53
C GLY A 15 -12.67 -51.51 22.31
N LEU A 16 -11.56 -50.81 22.07
CA LEU A 16 -11.40 -49.94 20.89
C LEU A 16 -11.44 -50.74 19.58
N PHE A 17 -10.79 -51.91 19.54
CA PHE A 17 -10.77 -52.81 18.38
C PHE A 17 -12.19 -53.25 17.97
N SER A 18 -13.07 -53.46 18.94
CA SER A 18 -14.45 -53.91 18.69
C SER A 18 -15.32 -52.88 17.97
N VAL A 19 -15.02 -51.57 18.11
CA VAL A 19 -15.79 -50.47 17.50
C VAL A 19 -15.04 -49.76 16.38
N TRP A 20 -13.73 -49.96 16.25
CA TRP A 20 -12.84 -49.27 15.30
C TRP A 20 -13.36 -49.30 13.86
N ASN A 21 -13.82 -50.47 13.41
CA ASN A 21 -14.31 -50.68 12.05
C ASN A 21 -15.61 -49.91 11.74
N TRP A 22 -16.30 -49.39 12.77
CA TRP A 22 -17.55 -48.64 12.62
C TRP A 22 -17.35 -47.12 12.69
N LEU A 23 -16.22 -46.66 13.23
CA LEU A 23 -15.92 -45.23 13.40
C LEU A 23 -15.83 -44.46 12.07
N PRO A 24 -15.21 -44.97 11.00
CA PRO A 24 -15.18 -44.25 9.71
C PRO A 24 -16.58 -44.06 9.11
N ALA A 25 -17.42 -45.11 9.18
CA ALA A 25 -18.80 -45.04 8.71
C ALA A 25 -19.63 -44.05 9.56
N PHE A 26 -19.41 -44.04 10.88
CA PHE A 26 -20.00 -43.06 11.78
C PHE A 26 -19.62 -41.62 11.41
N CYS A 27 -18.34 -41.31 11.22
CA CYS A 27 -17.89 -39.96 10.86
C CYS A 27 -18.59 -39.43 9.60
N VAL A 28 -18.70 -40.25 8.55
CA VAL A 28 -19.35 -39.79 7.31
C VAL A 28 -20.86 -39.60 7.50
N VAL A 29 -21.54 -40.49 8.24
CA VAL A 29 -22.97 -40.32 8.54
C VAL A 29 -23.21 -39.11 9.45
N ALA A 30 -22.31 -38.85 10.40
CA ALA A 30 -22.33 -37.73 11.30
C ALA A 30 -22.15 -36.38 10.58
N GLN A 31 -21.26 -36.33 9.58
CA GLN A 31 -21.01 -35.15 8.77
C GLN A 31 -22.14 -34.88 7.75
N THR A 32 -22.72 -35.92 7.14
CA THR A 32 -23.79 -35.72 6.16
C THR A 32 -25.17 -35.58 6.78
N GLN A 33 -25.39 -36.11 7.99
CA GLN A 33 -26.68 -36.18 8.68
C GLN A 33 -27.82 -36.78 7.81
N HIS A 34 -27.43 -37.49 6.75
CA HIS A 34 -28.32 -37.99 5.70
C HIS A 34 -27.76 -39.31 5.14
N LEU A 35 -28.42 -40.42 5.49
CA LEU A 35 -27.99 -41.78 5.16
C LEU A 35 -27.84 -42.03 3.64
N PRO A 36 -28.78 -41.60 2.76
CA PRO A 36 -28.60 -41.76 1.32
C PRO A 36 -27.36 -41.04 0.77
N THR A 37 -26.99 -39.89 1.37
CA THR A 37 -25.79 -39.13 0.97
C THR A 37 -24.52 -39.82 1.45
N ALA A 38 -24.51 -40.32 2.68
CA ALA A 38 -23.39 -41.11 3.22
C ALA A 38 -23.20 -42.42 2.44
N SER A 39 -24.30 -43.08 2.07
CA SER A 39 -24.35 -44.31 1.27
C SER A 39 -23.63 -44.14 -0.07
N LYS A 40 -23.90 -43.04 -0.78
CA LYS A 40 -23.19 -42.70 -2.03
C LYS A 40 -21.70 -42.43 -1.81
N ARG A 41 -21.34 -41.72 -0.73
CA ARG A 41 -19.93 -41.37 -0.43
C ARG A 41 -19.08 -42.58 -0.05
N LEU A 42 -19.67 -43.55 0.64
CA LEU A 42 -18.95 -44.75 1.11
C LEU A 42 -19.12 -45.96 0.19
N HIS A 43 -19.89 -45.85 -0.90
CA HIS A 43 -20.27 -46.97 -1.77
C HIS A 43 -20.88 -48.17 -1.00
N LEU A 44 -21.62 -47.89 0.08
CA LEU A 44 -22.31 -48.88 0.92
C LEU A 44 -23.81 -48.64 0.87
N SER A 45 -24.63 -49.68 1.06
CA SER A 45 -26.09 -49.50 1.12
C SER A 45 -26.52 -48.71 2.36
N ALA A 46 -27.60 -47.93 2.25
CA ALA A 46 -28.15 -47.18 3.38
C ALA A 46 -28.59 -48.09 4.56
N SER A 47 -29.01 -49.32 4.27
CA SER A 47 -29.33 -50.34 5.27
C SER A 47 -28.08 -50.86 5.99
N ALA A 48 -26.96 -51.04 5.29
CA ALA A 48 -25.68 -51.41 5.88
C ALA A 48 -25.16 -50.30 6.81
N LEU A 49 -25.18 -49.04 6.37
CA LEU A 49 -24.78 -47.91 7.22
C LEU A 49 -25.67 -47.78 8.47
N SER A 50 -27.00 -47.88 8.32
CA SER A 50 -27.91 -47.85 9.47
C SER A 50 -27.70 -49.02 10.43
N ARG A 51 -27.26 -50.20 9.95
CA ARG A 51 -26.87 -51.32 10.80
C ARG A 51 -25.55 -51.03 11.53
N THR A 52 -24.55 -50.50 10.84
CA THR A 52 -23.25 -50.10 11.42
C THR A 52 -23.40 -49.08 12.53
N ILE A 53 -24.23 -48.04 12.34
CA ILE A 53 -24.52 -47.05 13.39
C ILE A 53 -25.17 -47.71 14.61
N ARG A 54 -26.14 -48.61 14.42
CA ARG A 54 -26.79 -49.32 15.54
C ARG A 54 -25.85 -50.24 16.29
N LEU A 55 -24.91 -50.89 15.60
CA LEU A 55 -23.87 -51.70 16.23
C LEU A 55 -22.95 -50.84 17.10
N LEU A 56 -22.56 -49.67 16.59
CA LEU A 56 -21.76 -48.70 17.34
C LEU A 56 -22.50 -48.14 18.55
N GLU A 57 -23.75 -47.69 18.39
CA GLU A 57 -24.60 -47.21 19.48
C GLU A 57 -24.84 -48.30 20.54
N GLY A 58 -25.02 -49.56 20.10
CA GLY A 58 -25.16 -50.71 20.98
C GLY A 58 -23.90 -51.01 21.80
N ALA A 59 -22.72 -50.97 21.16
CA ALA A 59 -21.45 -51.17 21.85
C ALA A 59 -21.09 -50.03 22.81
N LEU A 60 -21.52 -48.80 22.52
CA LEU A 60 -21.31 -47.63 23.38
C LEU A 60 -22.41 -47.46 24.44
N GLY A 61 -23.47 -48.27 24.39
CA GLY A 61 -24.61 -48.21 25.32
C GLY A 61 -25.41 -46.90 25.27
N SER A 62 -25.23 -46.07 24.23
CA SER A 62 -25.91 -44.78 24.11
C SER A 62 -26.21 -44.44 22.63
N PRO A 63 -27.38 -43.83 22.34
CA PRO A 63 -27.67 -43.36 21.00
C PRO A 63 -26.75 -42.17 20.67
N LEU A 64 -26.30 -42.07 19.43
CA LEU A 64 -25.45 -40.99 18.92
C LEU A 64 -26.25 -40.03 18.02
N PHE A 65 -27.37 -40.52 17.46
CA PHE A 65 -28.28 -39.75 16.62
C PHE A 65 -29.68 -39.64 17.23
N ARG A 66 -30.39 -38.57 16.88
CA ARG A 66 -31.83 -38.43 17.05
C ARG A 66 -32.50 -38.32 15.68
N ARG A 67 -33.67 -38.92 15.53
CA ARG A 67 -34.45 -38.82 14.28
C ARG A 67 -35.27 -37.53 14.28
N VAL A 68 -35.11 -36.74 13.24
CA VAL A 68 -35.92 -35.54 12.97
C VAL A 68 -36.50 -35.67 11.56
N GLY A 69 -37.76 -36.08 11.48
CA GLY A 69 -38.42 -36.37 10.20
C GLY A 69 -37.72 -37.49 9.42
N ARG A 70 -37.25 -37.18 8.20
CA ARG A 70 -36.51 -38.12 7.34
C ARG A 70 -34.98 -38.08 7.56
N ASN A 71 -34.49 -37.17 8.41
CA ASN A 71 -33.06 -36.94 8.64
C ASN A 71 -32.60 -37.46 9.99
N LEU A 72 -31.28 -37.64 10.13
CA LEU A 72 -30.62 -38.02 11.37
C LEU A 72 -29.78 -36.85 11.86
N GLU A 73 -30.09 -36.33 13.04
CA GLU A 73 -29.30 -35.26 13.65
C GLU A 73 -28.42 -35.84 14.75
N LEU A 74 -27.18 -35.36 14.86
CA LEU A 74 -26.31 -35.73 15.98
C LEU A 74 -26.89 -35.24 17.31
N ASN A 75 -26.80 -36.08 18.34
CA ASN A 75 -27.06 -35.64 19.71
C ASN A 75 -25.75 -35.27 20.43
N ALA A 76 -25.83 -34.84 21.69
CA ALA A 76 -24.65 -34.42 22.45
C ALA A 76 -23.57 -35.50 22.60
N HIS A 77 -23.94 -36.78 22.68
CA HIS A 77 -23.01 -37.91 22.74
C HIS A 77 -22.34 -38.14 21.38
N GLY A 78 -23.13 -38.10 20.30
CA GLY A 78 -22.63 -38.15 18.93
C GLY A 78 -21.64 -37.03 18.62
N GLN A 79 -21.94 -35.80 19.05
CA GLN A 79 -21.06 -34.65 18.82
C GLN A 79 -19.73 -34.80 19.57
N LYS A 80 -19.76 -35.24 20.83
CA LYS A 80 -18.54 -35.51 21.61
C LYS A 80 -17.69 -36.61 20.99
N LEU A 81 -18.32 -37.69 20.53
CA LEU A 81 -17.61 -38.80 19.87
C LEU A 81 -17.01 -38.36 18.54
N LEU A 82 -17.75 -37.63 17.71
CA LEU A 82 -17.25 -37.13 16.42
C LEU A 82 -16.00 -36.28 16.63
N SER A 83 -16.04 -35.31 17.56
CA SER A 83 -14.90 -34.47 17.89
C SER A 83 -13.71 -35.27 18.46
N ALA A 84 -13.94 -36.36 19.19
CA ALA A 84 -12.87 -37.23 19.68
C ALA A 84 -12.21 -38.06 18.55
N VAL A 85 -13.02 -38.59 17.64
CA VAL A 85 -12.55 -39.42 16.51
C VAL A 85 -11.82 -38.56 15.48
N GLU A 86 -12.35 -37.39 15.12
CA GLU A 86 -11.69 -36.47 14.17
C GLU A 86 -10.33 -36.00 14.70
N ARG A 87 -10.22 -35.69 16.00
CA ARG A 87 -8.93 -35.41 16.65
C ARG A 87 -7.96 -36.57 16.54
N SER A 88 -8.42 -37.79 16.85
CA SER A 88 -7.55 -38.97 16.85
C SER A 88 -7.09 -39.35 15.44
N ILE A 89 -7.96 -39.25 14.44
CA ILE A 89 -7.61 -39.44 13.03
C ILE A 89 -6.63 -38.36 12.57
N GLY A 90 -6.81 -37.11 13.00
CA GLY A 90 -5.88 -36.01 12.75
C GLY A 90 -4.47 -36.32 13.30
N VAL A 91 -4.37 -36.67 14.58
CA VAL A 91 -3.11 -37.05 15.23
C VAL A 91 -2.45 -38.25 14.51
N LEU A 92 -3.21 -39.30 14.22
CA LEU A 92 -2.68 -40.48 13.53
C LEU A 92 -2.24 -40.16 12.09
N SER A 93 -2.97 -39.31 11.37
CA SER A 93 -2.60 -38.89 10.02
C SER A 93 -1.34 -38.04 10.02
N THR A 94 -1.16 -37.19 11.05
CA THR A 94 0.08 -36.44 11.29
C THR A 94 1.24 -37.38 11.62
N GLU A 95 1.04 -38.41 12.46
CA GLU A 95 2.08 -39.40 12.78
C GLU A 95 2.45 -40.30 11.59
N PHE A 96 1.49 -40.73 10.80
CA PHE A 96 1.76 -41.49 9.58
C PHE A 96 2.41 -40.63 8.49
N GLY A 97 2.12 -39.33 8.44
CA GLY A 97 2.77 -38.36 7.54
C GLY A 97 4.18 -37.91 7.99
N ARG A 98 4.49 -38.01 9.29
CA ARG A 98 5.77 -37.59 9.91
C ARG A 98 6.99 -38.36 9.40
N ARG A 99 6.84 -39.55 8.82
CA ARG A 99 7.97 -40.30 8.23
C ARG A 99 8.44 -39.75 6.89
N THR A 100 7.73 -38.78 6.31
CA THR A 100 7.97 -38.29 4.94
C THR A 100 8.00 -36.76 4.79
N ALA A 101 7.66 -35.97 5.81
CA ALA A 101 7.48 -34.53 5.67
C ALA A 101 8.45 -33.69 6.54
N SER A 102 8.77 -32.48 6.05
CA SER A 102 9.54 -31.45 6.77
C SER A 102 8.91 -31.12 8.14
N SER A 103 9.71 -30.66 9.12
CA SER A 103 9.26 -30.35 10.49
C SER A 103 8.15 -29.29 10.60
N LEU A 104 7.89 -28.56 9.51
CA LEU A 104 6.84 -27.53 9.39
C LEU A 104 5.48 -28.04 8.88
N ALA A 105 5.37 -29.28 8.40
CA ALA A 105 4.15 -29.79 7.76
C ALA A 105 3.01 -30.10 8.76
N GLY A 106 1.77 -29.73 8.41
CA GLY A 106 0.55 -30.03 9.15
C GLY A 106 -0.12 -28.81 9.81
N PRO A 107 -1.18 -29.05 10.61
CA PRO A 107 -1.96 -27.99 11.22
C PRO A 107 -1.18 -27.24 12.32
N LEU A 108 -1.39 -25.92 12.43
CA LEU A 108 -0.92 -25.09 13.55
C LEU A 108 -2.04 -24.16 14.03
N HIS A 109 -2.50 -24.35 15.25
CA HIS A 109 -3.59 -23.58 15.87
C HIS A 109 -3.04 -22.38 16.65
N VAL A 110 -3.34 -21.17 16.17
CA VAL A 110 -2.82 -19.93 16.75
C VAL A 110 -3.98 -19.07 17.26
N GLY A 111 -4.03 -18.86 18.56
CA GLY A 111 -4.91 -17.87 19.19
C GLY A 111 -4.34 -16.47 19.04
N VAL A 112 -5.19 -15.52 18.68
CA VAL A 112 -4.76 -14.12 18.49
C VAL A 112 -5.78 -13.19 19.13
N ALA A 113 -5.30 -12.28 19.98
CA ALA A 113 -6.14 -11.25 20.58
C ALA A 113 -6.26 -10.03 19.66
N GLY A 114 -7.50 -9.70 19.28
CA GLY A 114 -7.85 -8.46 18.58
C GLY A 114 -7.15 -8.27 17.22
N PRO A 115 -6.79 -7.03 16.85
CA PRO A 115 -6.44 -6.63 15.49
C PRO A 115 -5.01 -7.05 15.07
N LEU A 116 -4.25 -7.67 15.98
CA LEU A 116 -2.93 -8.25 15.71
C LEU A 116 -3.00 -9.37 14.66
N SER A 117 -4.18 -9.96 14.47
CA SER A 117 -4.47 -10.95 13.43
C SER A 117 -4.07 -10.44 12.04
N GLN A 118 -4.65 -9.33 11.59
CA GLN A 118 -4.41 -8.77 10.27
C GLN A 118 -3.07 -8.03 10.15
N GLY A 119 -2.66 -7.34 11.21
CA GLY A 119 -1.48 -6.46 11.17
C GLY A 119 -0.14 -7.15 11.42
N VAL A 120 -0.13 -8.35 12.01
CA VAL A 120 1.10 -9.00 12.50
C VAL A 120 1.22 -10.46 12.06
N ILE A 121 0.29 -11.31 12.47
CA ILE A 121 0.47 -12.76 12.36
C ILE A 121 0.07 -13.32 10.98
N ILE A 122 -1.00 -12.83 10.34
CA ILE A 122 -1.40 -13.29 8.99
C ILE A 122 -0.26 -13.13 7.97
N PRO A 123 0.39 -11.96 7.83
CA PRO A 123 1.49 -11.79 6.87
C PRO A 123 2.68 -12.72 7.10
N VAL A 124 2.89 -13.14 8.36
CA VAL A 124 3.94 -14.09 8.72
C VAL A 124 3.55 -15.50 8.31
N LEU A 125 2.33 -15.91 8.65
CA LEU A 125 1.82 -17.24 8.33
C LEU A 125 1.69 -17.45 6.82
N GLU A 126 1.22 -16.46 6.06
CA GLU A 126 1.15 -16.51 4.59
C GLU A 126 2.53 -16.72 3.96
N ARG A 127 3.57 -16.06 4.50
CA ARG A 127 4.94 -16.26 4.01
C ARG A 127 5.45 -17.67 4.31
N MET A 128 5.19 -18.18 5.51
CA MET A 128 5.56 -19.55 5.89
C MET A 128 4.84 -20.58 5.03
N GLN A 129 3.56 -20.36 4.72
CA GLN A 129 2.78 -21.22 3.83
C GLN A 129 3.32 -21.21 2.39
N ALA A 130 3.77 -20.05 1.89
CA ALA A 130 4.44 -19.96 0.58
C ALA A 130 5.79 -20.70 0.52
N GLU A 131 6.42 -20.96 1.66
CA GLU A 131 7.67 -21.73 1.78
C GLU A 131 7.41 -23.23 2.00
N CYS A 132 6.21 -23.62 2.43
CA CYS A 132 5.82 -25.00 2.72
C CYS A 132 4.32 -25.23 2.50
N ASP A 133 3.95 -25.85 1.37
CA ASP A 133 2.55 -26.09 0.98
C ASP A 133 1.76 -26.97 1.98
N GLU A 134 2.47 -27.83 2.72
CA GLU A 134 1.88 -28.72 3.74
C GLU A 134 1.63 -28.03 5.09
N PHE A 135 2.10 -26.79 5.28
CA PHE A 135 1.85 -26.00 6.50
C PHE A 135 0.45 -25.38 6.48
N VAL A 136 -0.39 -25.72 7.46
CA VAL A 136 -1.79 -25.28 7.52
C VAL A 136 -2.09 -24.51 8.81
N PRO A 137 -2.00 -23.17 8.81
CA PRO A 137 -2.33 -22.37 9.98
C PRO A 137 -3.84 -22.20 10.19
N TYR A 138 -4.31 -22.43 11.43
CA TYR A 138 -5.66 -22.15 11.90
C TYR A 138 -5.64 -20.98 12.89
N LEU A 139 -6.27 -19.87 12.52
CA LEU A 139 -6.36 -18.68 13.37
C LEU A 139 -7.64 -18.69 14.19
N HIS A 140 -7.50 -18.54 15.52
CA HIS A 140 -8.61 -18.48 16.46
C HIS A 140 -8.65 -17.09 17.10
N ALA A 141 -9.79 -16.41 16.98
CA ALA A 141 -10.00 -15.14 17.68
C ALA A 141 -10.14 -15.40 19.18
N SER A 142 -9.21 -14.88 19.98
CA SER A 142 -9.26 -15.00 21.44
C SER A 142 -9.86 -13.75 22.07
N ARG A 143 -10.90 -13.94 22.90
CA ARG A 143 -11.65 -12.85 23.56
C ARG A 143 -11.10 -12.49 24.94
N ASP A 144 -10.56 -13.48 25.63
CA ASP A 144 -10.02 -13.37 26.98
C ASP A 144 -8.67 -14.09 27.08
N GLY A 145 -7.71 -13.49 27.78
CA GLY A 145 -6.43 -14.12 28.07
C GLY A 145 -6.58 -15.37 28.94
N ALA A 146 -7.53 -15.40 29.87
CA ALA A 146 -7.77 -16.57 30.72
C ALA A 146 -8.30 -17.77 29.91
N GLU A 147 -9.19 -17.51 28.94
CA GLU A 147 -9.67 -18.51 27.99
C GLU A 147 -8.54 -18.99 27.08
N ALA A 148 -7.76 -18.06 26.50
CA ALA A 148 -6.61 -18.38 25.65
C ALA A 148 -5.61 -19.30 26.35
N ALA A 149 -5.30 -18.98 27.61
CA ALA A 149 -4.39 -19.75 28.42
C ALA A 149 -4.93 -21.15 28.74
N HIS A 150 -6.25 -21.29 28.97
CA HIS A 150 -6.88 -22.60 29.15
C HIS A 150 -6.80 -23.46 27.89
N LEU A 151 -7.14 -22.87 26.73
CA LEU A 151 -7.07 -23.58 25.45
C LEU A 151 -5.63 -23.99 25.10
N LEU A 152 -4.65 -23.16 25.42
CA LEU A 152 -3.23 -23.45 25.24
C LEU A 152 -2.73 -24.59 26.15
N LEU A 153 -3.20 -24.64 27.40
CA LEU A 153 -2.88 -25.75 28.32
C LEU A 153 -3.61 -27.04 27.96
N ALA A 154 -4.83 -26.95 27.42
CA ALA A 154 -5.62 -28.09 26.95
C ALA A 154 -5.08 -28.69 25.63
N GLY A 155 -4.21 -27.97 24.91
CA GLY A 155 -3.68 -28.36 23.60
C GLY A 155 -4.64 -28.08 22.43
N ASP A 156 -5.69 -27.27 22.64
CA ASP A 156 -6.59 -26.81 21.59
C ASP A 156 -5.98 -25.65 20.77
N LEU A 157 -5.00 -24.96 21.36
CA LEU A 157 -4.13 -24.00 20.71
C LEU A 157 -2.67 -24.43 20.89
N ASP A 158 -1.84 -24.18 19.88
CA ASP A 158 -0.40 -24.39 19.92
C ASP A 158 0.33 -23.11 20.37
N LEU A 159 -0.19 -21.96 19.95
CA LEU A 159 0.39 -20.63 20.19
C LEU A 159 -0.68 -19.60 20.51
N VAL A 160 -0.36 -18.65 21.38
CA VAL A 160 -1.20 -17.46 21.62
C VAL A 160 -0.37 -16.19 21.50
N LEU A 161 -0.79 -15.29 20.59
CA LEU A 161 -0.24 -13.94 20.43
C LEU A 161 -1.18 -12.91 21.08
N CYS A 162 -0.71 -12.20 22.11
CA CYS A 162 -1.52 -11.22 22.82
C CYS A 162 -0.69 -10.10 23.44
N SER A 163 -1.38 -9.02 23.85
CA SER A 163 -0.75 -7.87 24.51
C SER A 163 -0.87 -7.88 26.03
N ASP A 164 -1.75 -8.70 26.58
CA ASP A 164 -1.95 -8.80 28.02
C ASP A 164 -1.18 -10.02 28.56
N PRO A 165 -0.50 -9.92 29.71
CA PRO A 165 0.17 -11.06 30.29
C PRO A 165 -0.82 -12.20 30.61
N LEU A 166 -0.47 -13.45 30.32
CA LEU A 166 -1.29 -14.61 30.69
C LEU A 166 -0.81 -15.17 32.04
N PRO A 167 -1.55 -14.99 33.15
CA PRO A 167 -1.07 -15.34 34.49
C PRO A 167 -1.34 -16.83 34.80
N MET A 168 -0.74 -17.76 34.04
CA MET A 168 -0.93 -19.21 34.23
C MET A 168 0.40 -19.96 34.28
N LYS A 169 0.55 -20.87 35.27
CA LYS A 169 1.71 -21.77 35.37
C LYS A 169 1.63 -22.84 34.27
N GLY A 170 2.78 -23.29 33.77
CA GLY A 170 2.85 -24.31 32.71
C GLY A 170 2.93 -23.76 31.29
N LEU A 171 2.94 -22.44 31.14
CA LEU A 171 3.17 -21.75 29.87
C LEU A 171 4.59 -21.19 29.80
N SER A 172 5.20 -21.32 28.63
CA SER A 172 6.39 -20.59 28.21
C SER A 172 5.95 -19.27 27.57
N THR A 173 6.79 -18.24 27.70
CA THR A 173 6.51 -16.92 27.16
C THR A 173 7.72 -16.34 26.46
N GLU A 174 7.46 -15.60 25.40
CA GLU A 174 8.45 -14.77 24.75
C GLU A 174 7.91 -13.34 24.57
N PHE A 175 8.70 -12.38 25.05
CA PHE A 175 8.46 -10.97 24.80
C PHE A 175 8.99 -10.59 23.42
N LEU A 176 8.09 -10.21 22.52
CA LEU A 176 8.43 -9.84 21.14
C LEU A 176 8.73 -8.35 20.99
N GLY A 177 8.29 -7.51 21.94
CA GLY A 177 8.55 -6.08 21.99
C GLY A 177 7.32 -5.27 22.44
N GLN A 178 7.35 -3.95 22.20
CA GLN A 178 6.21 -3.06 22.45
C GLN A 178 5.79 -2.34 21.17
N PHE A 179 4.48 -2.29 20.96
CA PHE A 179 3.87 -1.43 19.96
C PHE A 179 3.58 -0.07 20.55
N SER A 180 3.96 0.99 19.84
CA SER A 180 3.35 2.29 20.08
C SER A 180 1.87 2.22 19.72
N ASN A 181 1.04 2.90 20.48
CA ASN A 181 -0.34 3.17 20.10
C ASN A 181 -0.46 4.63 19.63
N GLY A 182 -1.48 4.90 18.83
CA GLY A 182 -1.75 6.23 18.31
C GLY A 182 -3.23 6.53 18.24
N VAL A 183 -3.55 7.83 18.17
CA VAL A 183 -4.88 8.26 17.74
C VAL A 183 -4.89 8.35 16.23
N TYR A 184 -5.90 7.77 15.61
CA TYR A 184 -6.06 7.71 14.18
C TYR A 184 -7.39 8.31 13.75
N CYS A 185 -7.40 8.78 12.52
CA CYS A 185 -8.62 9.14 11.80
C CYS A 185 -8.57 8.55 10.40
N GLY A 186 -9.73 8.15 9.88
CA GLY A 186 -9.86 7.70 8.51
C GLY A 186 -9.94 8.85 7.52
N LEU A 187 -9.74 8.52 6.26
CA LEU A 187 -9.65 9.42 5.12
C LEU A 187 -10.84 10.40 4.98
N GLY A 188 -12.03 10.01 5.43
CA GLY A 188 -13.23 10.87 5.45
C GLY A 188 -13.31 11.87 6.61
N HIS A 189 -12.44 11.76 7.62
CA HIS A 189 -12.52 12.58 8.83
C HIS A 189 -11.91 13.99 8.61
N PRO A 190 -12.48 15.07 9.18
CA PRO A 190 -11.96 16.44 9.00
C PRO A 190 -10.48 16.61 9.36
N LEU A 191 -10.02 15.93 10.41
CA LEU A 191 -8.63 15.98 10.86
C LEU A 191 -7.65 15.21 9.97
N PHE A 192 -8.14 14.39 9.04
CA PHE A 192 -7.29 13.61 8.13
C PHE A 192 -6.38 14.51 7.29
N LEU A 193 -6.80 15.75 7.06
CA LEU A 193 -6.15 16.69 6.16
C LEU A 193 -5.56 17.90 6.90
N ASP A 194 -5.60 17.89 8.24
CA ASP A 194 -5.01 18.93 9.08
C ASP A 194 -3.67 18.44 9.69
N PRO A 195 -2.50 18.92 9.23
CA PRO A 195 -1.18 18.59 9.79
C PRO A 195 -0.85 19.33 11.08
N THR A 196 -1.64 20.34 11.43
CA THR A 196 -1.49 21.18 12.61
C THR A 196 -2.41 20.76 13.76
N ALA A 197 -3.40 19.89 13.50
CA ALA A 197 -4.29 19.33 14.52
C ALA A 197 -3.49 18.71 15.69
N GLY A 198 -3.43 19.46 16.79
CA GLY A 198 -2.89 19.03 18.07
C GLY A 198 -3.97 18.43 18.97
N ALA A 199 -3.57 18.05 20.18
CA ALA A 199 -4.43 17.37 21.15
C ALA A 199 -5.77 18.08 21.40
N GLU A 200 -5.79 19.41 21.53
CA GLU A 200 -7.02 20.17 21.81
C GLU A 200 -8.06 20.04 20.68
N SER A 201 -7.62 20.12 19.41
CA SER A 201 -8.50 19.94 18.25
C SER A 201 -9.04 18.50 18.21
N VAL A 202 -8.17 17.52 18.46
CA VAL A 202 -8.52 16.10 18.51
C VAL A 202 -9.61 15.82 19.54
N LEU A 203 -9.53 16.40 20.74
CA LEU A 203 -10.48 16.19 21.83
C LEU A 203 -11.90 16.72 21.54
N ARG A 204 -12.08 17.59 20.55
CA ARG A 204 -13.40 18.11 20.14
C ARG A 204 -14.21 17.09 19.31
N HIS A 205 -13.56 16.07 18.78
CA HIS A 205 -14.16 15.06 17.92
C HIS A 205 -14.59 13.80 18.70
N ARG A 206 -15.51 13.04 18.10
CA ARG A 206 -16.03 11.80 18.70
C ARG A 206 -15.03 10.65 18.51
N PHE A 207 -14.81 9.89 19.56
CA PHE A 207 -14.03 8.66 19.54
C PHE A 207 -14.96 7.44 19.49
N VAL A 208 -14.49 6.38 18.84
CA VAL A 208 -14.93 5.02 19.13
C VAL A 208 -13.98 4.42 20.18
N ASP A 209 -14.53 3.72 21.16
CA ASP A 209 -13.75 3.07 22.22
C ASP A 209 -14.11 1.59 22.35
N CYS A 210 -13.16 0.78 22.84
CA CYS A 210 -13.38 -0.64 23.08
C CYS A 210 -13.75 -0.89 24.55
N PHE A 211 -14.71 -1.77 24.80
CA PHE A 211 -15.14 -2.18 26.15
C PHE A 211 -15.46 -3.68 26.14
N PRO A 212 -15.12 -4.49 27.18
CA PRO A 212 -14.59 -4.12 28.50
C PRO A 212 -13.08 -3.86 28.56
N ARG A 213 -12.35 -4.09 27.46
CA ARG A 213 -10.89 -3.90 27.41
C ARG A 213 -10.53 -2.41 27.44
N MET A 214 -9.73 -1.97 28.40
CA MET A 214 -9.24 -0.58 28.45
C MET A 214 -8.36 -0.27 27.23
N SER A 215 -8.73 0.76 26.47
CA SER A 215 -7.87 1.26 25.40
C SER A 215 -6.56 1.85 25.95
N ALA A 216 -5.55 2.00 25.09
CA ALA A 216 -4.28 2.64 25.43
C ALA A 216 -4.38 4.16 25.68
N TRP A 217 -5.59 4.70 25.82
CA TRP A 217 -5.84 6.10 26.10
C TRP A 217 -5.56 6.44 27.58
N PRO A 218 -4.92 7.58 27.87
CA PRO A 218 -4.65 7.97 29.25
C PRO A 218 -5.95 8.21 30.04
N ALA A 219 -6.16 7.40 31.09
CA ALA A 219 -7.41 7.38 31.87
C ALA A 219 -7.81 8.73 32.50
N LYS A 220 -6.83 9.62 32.74
CA LYS A 220 -7.06 10.94 33.35
C LYS A 220 -7.45 12.02 32.34
N VAL A 221 -7.42 11.74 31.04
CA VAL A 221 -7.74 12.72 29.99
C VAL A 221 -9.16 12.44 29.46
N PRO A 222 -10.15 13.30 29.78
CA PRO A 222 -11.50 13.10 29.29
C PRO A 222 -11.55 13.25 27.76
N ARG A 223 -12.34 12.42 27.09
CA ARG A 223 -12.60 12.48 25.65
C ARG A 223 -14.06 12.21 25.35
N ARG A 224 -14.55 12.71 24.22
CA ARG A 224 -15.94 12.51 23.80
C ARG A 224 -16.10 11.15 23.12
N ILE A 225 -16.62 10.15 23.84
CA ILE A 225 -16.93 8.84 23.26
C ILE A 225 -18.29 8.93 22.58
N GLY A 226 -18.34 8.60 21.29
CA GLY A 226 -19.56 8.56 20.49
C GLY A 226 -20.14 7.16 20.33
N LEU A 227 -19.32 6.13 20.49
CA LEU A 227 -19.73 4.73 20.34
C LEU A 227 -18.76 3.82 21.12
N TYR A 228 -19.30 2.79 21.77
CA TYR A 228 -18.52 1.68 22.33
C TYR A 228 -18.67 0.45 21.43
N VAL A 229 -17.58 -0.28 21.24
CA VAL A 229 -17.54 -1.54 20.51
C VAL A 229 -16.83 -2.61 21.33
N GLU A 230 -17.10 -3.88 21.04
CA GLU A 230 -16.43 -4.99 21.71
C GLU A 230 -15.07 -5.33 21.08
N HIS A 231 -14.88 -4.99 19.80
CA HIS A 231 -13.71 -5.38 19.02
C HIS A 231 -12.99 -4.18 18.38
N GLU A 232 -11.66 -4.14 18.51
CA GLU A 232 -10.81 -3.09 17.92
C GLU A 232 -10.83 -3.10 16.37
N ASP A 233 -11.11 -4.24 15.72
CA ASP A 233 -11.31 -4.30 14.26
C ASP A 233 -12.53 -3.46 13.85
N THR A 234 -13.63 -3.53 14.61
CA THR A 234 -14.80 -2.67 14.41
C THR A 234 -14.45 -1.21 14.66
N ALA A 235 -13.62 -0.90 15.66
CA ALA A 235 -13.14 0.45 15.89
C ALA A 235 -12.30 0.98 14.71
N LEU A 236 -11.44 0.14 14.13
CA LEU A 236 -10.67 0.46 12.92
C LEU A 236 -11.60 0.72 11.72
N GLU A 237 -12.60 -0.12 11.47
CA GLU A 237 -13.57 0.07 10.39
C GLU A 237 -14.35 1.38 10.51
N LEU A 238 -14.86 1.67 11.71
CA LEU A 238 -15.56 2.92 12.00
C LEU A 238 -14.64 4.14 11.85
N CYS A 239 -13.39 4.00 12.26
CA CYS A 239 -12.38 5.03 12.06
C CYS A 239 -12.11 5.26 10.57
N LEU A 240 -11.94 4.20 9.77
CA LEU A 240 -11.77 4.26 8.32
C LEU A 240 -12.99 4.89 7.62
N GLY A 241 -14.19 4.69 8.17
CA GLY A 241 -15.43 5.35 7.74
C GLY A 241 -15.40 6.86 7.88
N GLY A 242 -14.53 7.41 8.73
CA GLY A 242 -14.25 8.84 8.86
C GLY A 242 -15.16 9.61 9.81
N GLU A 243 -16.07 8.93 10.52
CA GLU A 243 -16.97 9.57 11.50
C GLU A 243 -16.41 9.60 12.92
N TYR A 244 -15.50 8.68 13.24
CA TYR A 244 -14.94 8.49 14.58
C TYR A 244 -13.41 8.52 14.53
N LEU A 245 -12.81 8.96 15.63
CA LEU A 245 -11.41 8.76 15.95
C LEU A 245 -11.24 7.43 16.68
N ALA A 246 -10.16 6.69 16.42
CA ALA A 246 -9.84 5.46 17.15
C ALA A 246 -8.45 5.52 17.75
N VAL A 247 -8.28 4.91 18.91
CA VAL A 247 -6.96 4.58 19.46
C VAL A 247 -6.62 3.17 19.00
N LEU A 248 -5.53 3.04 18.24
CA LEU A 248 -5.15 1.77 17.62
C LEU A 248 -3.66 1.49 17.86
N PRO A 249 -3.25 0.22 17.92
CA PRO A 249 -1.85 -0.16 17.82
C PRO A 249 -1.27 0.30 16.48
N ASP A 250 -0.07 0.86 16.50
CA ASP A 250 0.61 1.30 15.29
C ASP A 250 0.80 0.13 14.32
N ALA A 251 1.06 -1.08 14.80
CA ALA A 251 1.19 -2.29 13.96
C ALA A 251 -0.05 -2.56 13.09
N VAL A 252 -1.23 -2.30 13.64
CA VAL A 252 -2.53 -2.49 12.98
C VAL A 252 -2.81 -1.32 12.06
N ALA A 253 -2.54 -0.11 12.53
CA ALA A 253 -2.79 1.09 11.76
C ALA A 253 -1.80 1.25 10.60
N HIS A 254 -0.57 0.75 10.72
CA HIS A 254 0.53 0.99 9.79
C HIS A 254 0.22 0.59 8.35
N PRO A 255 -0.32 -0.61 8.06
CA PRO A 255 -0.76 -0.96 6.69
C PRO A 255 -1.79 0.03 6.13
N HIS A 256 -2.72 0.51 6.96
CA HIS A 256 -3.75 1.46 6.56
C HIS A 256 -3.22 2.89 6.41
N VAL A 257 -2.19 3.25 7.18
CA VAL A 257 -1.44 4.51 7.05
C VAL A 257 -0.60 4.49 5.79
N GLN A 258 0.06 3.38 5.48
CA GLN A 258 0.80 3.18 4.22
C GLN A 258 -0.13 3.24 3.02
N ARG A 259 -1.34 2.64 3.11
CA ARG A 259 -2.42 2.79 2.13
C ARG A 259 -3.12 4.15 2.15
N GLY A 260 -2.79 5.02 3.11
CA GLY A 260 -3.29 6.38 3.23
C GLY A 260 -4.78 6.53 3.35
N VAL A 261 -5.43 5.47 3.80
CA VAL A 261 -6.84 5.50 4.20
C VAL A 261 -6.98 5.84 5.68
N LEU A 262 -5.86 5.84 6.42
CA LEU A 262 -5.78 6.12 7.84
C LEU A 262 -4.61 7.09 8.13
N ARG A 263 -4.77 7.96 9.12
CA ARG A 263 -3.75 8.94 9.48
C ARG A 263 -3.60 9.05 10.98
N ARG A 264 -2.34 8.99 11.44
CA ARG A 264 -1.97 9.24 12.85
C ARG A 264 -2.07 10.73 13.18
N LEU A 265 -2.74 11.05 14.27
CA LEU A 265 -2.90 12.40 14.82
C LEU A 265 -1.86 12.68 15.90
N ARG A 266 -1.53 13.96 16.11
CA ARG A 266 -0.49 14.39 17.08
C ARG A 266 -1.08 14.48 18.49
N VAL A 267 -1.15 13.35 19.16
CA VAL A 267 -1.56 13.25 20.57
C VAL A 267 -0.50 12.49 21.35
N SER A 268 -0.04 13.09 22.45
CA SER A 268 0.90 12.48 23.40
C SER A 268 0.14 11.78 24.53
N GLY A 269 0.84 10.93 25.29
CA GLY A 269 0.28 10.26 26.47
C GLY A 269 -0.50 8.98 26.19
N VAL A 270 -0.60 8.54 24.92
CA VAL A 270 -1.12 7.21 24.57
C VAL A 270 -0.06 6.17 24.94
N SER A 271 -0.43 5.21 25.79
CA SER A 271 0.49 4.19 26.32
C SER A 271 0.93 3.21 25.23
N ALA A 272 2.12 2.61 25.36
CA ALA A 272 2.53 1.50 24.51
C ALA A 272 1.89 0.19 25.00
N SER A 273 1.65 -0.75 24.09
CA SER A 273 1.14 -2.10 24.43
C SER A 273 2.26 -3.11 24.25
N PRO A 274 2.54 -3.97 25.23
CA PRO A 274 3.51 -5.04 25.04
C PRO A 274 2.95 -6.10 24.08
N LEU A 275 3.83 -6.91 23.51
CA LEU A 275 3.47 -8.05 22.66
C LEU A 275 4.19 -9.29 23.19
N HIS A 276 3.40 -10.31 23.47
CA HIS A 276 3.87 -11.58 23.99
C HIS A 276 3.35 -12.72 23.12
N LEU A 277 4.19 -13.72 22.95
CA LEU A 277 3.82 -15.03 22.45
C LEU A 277 3.87 -16.04 23.58
N TYR A 278 2.85 -16.89 23.70
CA TYR A 278 2.76 -17.94 24.69
C TYR A 278 2.60 -19.30 24.03
N TRP A 279 3.24 -20.31 24.63
CA TRP A 279 3.05 -21.72 24.28
C TRP A 279 3.14 -22.62 25.52
N ARG A 280 2.76 -23.89 25.40
CA ARG A 280 2.80 -24.85 26.52
C ARG A 280 4.24 -25.34 26.80
N ASN A 281 4.57 -25.54 28.07
CA ASN A 281 5.87 -26.11 28.46
C ASN A 281 6.01 -27.56 27.97
N GLY A 282 7.15 -27.90 27.38
CA GLY A 282 7.44 -29.26 26.92
C GLY A 282 6.63 -29.71 25.70
N ASP A 283 6.10 -28.77 24.91
CA ASP A 283 5.37 -29.09 23.69
C ASP A 283 6.27 -29.80 22.66
N GLU A 284 5.77 -30.87 22.04
CA GLU A 284 6.50 -31.64 21.02
C GLU A 284 6.65 -30.86 19.69
N SER A 285 5.94 -29.75 19.54
CA SER A 285 6.01 -28.83 18.37
C SER A 285 7.07 -27.73 18.52
N GLN A 286 8.04 -27.87 19.44
CA GLN A 286 9.02 -26.84 19.76
C GLN A 286 9.77 -26.26 18.55
N GLU A 287 10.17 -27.11 17.58
CA GLU A 287 10.85 -26.64 16.38
C GLU A 287 9.97 -25.74 15.50
N ARG A 288 8.68 -26.09 15.38
CA ARG A 288 7.69 -25.30 14.63
C ARG A 288 7.41 -23.98 15.31
N ILE A 289 7.26 -24.00 16.63
CA ILE A 289 7.07 -22.80 17.45
C ILE A 289 8.28 -21.86 17.30
N ALA A 290 9.50 -22.39 17.38
CA ALA A 290 10.73 -21.63 17.18
C ALA A 290 10.82 -21.00 15.77
N ALA A 291 10.33 -21.70 14.74
CA ALA A 291 10.25 -21.17 13.38
C ALA A 291 9.27 -19.99 13.28
N VAL A 292 8.07 -20.11 13.88
CA VAL A 292 7.06 -19.03 13.92
C VAL A 292 7.58 -17.82 14.68
N VAL A 293 8.21 -18.03 15.84
CA VAL A 293 8.90 -16.99 16.62
C VAL A 293 9.91 -16.24 15.76
N SER A 294 10.79 -16.98 15.09
CA SER A 294 11.86 -16.40 14.27
C SER A 294 11.29 -15.62 13.07
N ALA A 295 10.21 -16.11 12.47
CA ALA A 295 9.52 -15.42 11.39
C ALA A 295 8.83 -14.14 11.89
N LEU A 296 8.17 -14.17 13.06
CA LEU A 296 7.57 -13.00 13.70
C LEU A 296 8.61 -11.94 14.02
N ARG A 297 9.75 -12.30 14.61
CA ARG A 297 10.85 -11.34 14.89
C ARG A 297 11.34 -10.66 13.62
N ARG A 298 11.61 -11.43 12.56
CA ARG A 298 12.06 -10.88 11.27
C ARG A 298 11.02 -9.94 10.67
N TYR A 299 9.74 -10.32 10.70
CA TYR A 299 8.65 -9.48 10.21
C TYR A 299 8.54 -8.17 11.00
N LEU A 300 8.54 -8.24 12.32
CA LEU A 300 8.43 -7.08 13.21
C LEU A 300 9.64 -6.14 13.07
N GLN A 301 10.84 -6.68 12.86
CA GLN A 301 12.03 -5.88 12.53
C GLN A 301 11.91 -5.17 11.19
N SER A 302 11.44 -5.86 10.15
CA SER A 302 11.34 -5.31 8.79
C SER A 302 10.21 -4.29 8.60
N SER A 303 9.09 -4.47 9.32
CA SER A 303 7.89 -3.63 9.20
C SER A 303 7.99 -2.28 9.91
N GLY A 304 8.94 -2.13 10.84
CA GLY A 304 9.06 -0.91 11.67
C GLY A 304 7.89 -0.73 12.65
N ALA A 305 7.09 -1.79 12.87
CA ALA A 305 5.91 -1.78 13.73
C ALA A 305 6.25 -1.68 15.23
N ILE A 306 7.40 -2.23 15.63
CA ILE A 306 7.94 -2.06 16.98
C ILE A 306 8.74 -0.76 17.03
N ALA A 307 8.59 -0.01 18.13
CA ALA A 307 9.47 1.11 18.42
C ALA A 307 10.92 0.62 18.45
N ARG A 308 11.64 0.79 17.34
CA ARG A 308 13.09 0.65 17.34
C ARG A 308 13.59 1.65 18.37
N GLU A 309 14.45 1.21 19.30
CA GLU A 309 15.49 2.11 19.77
C GLU A 309 16.02 2.78 18.52
N THR A 310 15.73 4.08 18.39
CA THR A 310 16.10 4.89 17.23
C THR A 310 17.49 4.46 16.82
N HIS A 311 17.69 4.07 15.54
CA HIS A 311 19.02 4.06 14.97
C HIS A 311 19.54 5.50 15.12
N ARG A 312 20.12 5.78 16.29
CA ARG A 312 21.16 6.77 16.44
C ARG A 312 22.17 6.28 15.42
N ILE A 313 22.34 7.06 14.36
CA ILE A 313 23.55 7.01 13.55
C ILE A 313 24.67 6.97 14.60
N ARG A 314 25.33 5.82 14.75
CA ARG A 314 26.44 5.72 15.68
C ARG A 314 27.44 6.79 15.24
N SER A 315 28.04 7.48 16.21
CA SER A 315 29.01 8.54 15.95
C SER A 315 30.21 8.08 15.10
N ASP A 316 30.32 6.76 14.88
CA ASP A 316 31.54 6.07 14.47
C ASP A 316 31.44 5.45 13.04
N GLU A 317 30.34 5.68 12.29
CA GLU A 317 30.23 5.25 10.88
C GLU A 317 31.00 6.18 9.91
N PRO A 318 31.76 5.66 8.93
CA PRO A 318 32.53 6.45 7.96
C PRO A 318 31.70 7.48 7.16
N ALA A 319 32.30 8.60 6.77
CA ALA A 319 31.63 9.67 6.02
C ALA A 319 31.14 9.25 4.62
N GLU A 320 31.86 8.35 3.94
CA GLU A 320 31.42 7.75 2.67
C GLU A 320 30.11 6.97 2.80
N ASP A 321 29.90 6.32 3.96
CA ASP A 321 28.67 5.58 4.24
C ASP A 321 27.49 6.54 4.46
N ALA A 322 27.72 7.74 4.99
CA ALA A 322 26.69 8.77 5.13
C ALA A 322 26.22 9.35 3.79
N TRP A 323 27.12 9.52 2.80
CA TRP A 323 26.74 9.91 1.44
C TRP A 323 25.91 8.84 0.74
N ARG A 324 26.37 7.58 0.80
CA ARG A 324 25.65 6.43 0.23
C ARG A 324 24.29 6.23 0.88
N LEU A 325 24.22 6.37 2.21
CA LEU A 325 22.97 6.33 2.94
C LEU A 325 22.03 7.46 2.48
N GLY A 326 22.53 8.68 2.34
CA GLY A 326 21.77 9.81 1.84
C GLY A 326 21.20 9.57 0.44
N ASP A 327 22.02 9.04 -0.49
CA ASP A 327 21.60 8.71 -1.85
C ASP A 327 20.57 7.55 -1.86
N SER A 328 20.74 6.54 -1.02
CA SER A 328 19.74 5.45 -0.86
C SER A 328 18.41 5.97 -0.32
N LEU A 329 18.44 6.85 0.68
CA LEU A 329 17.25 7.50 1.24
C LEU A 329 16.58 8.42 0.22
N LEU A 330 17.36 9.08 -0.63
CA LEU A 330 16.86 9.92 -1.71
C LEU A 330 16.08 9.09 -2.74
N VAL A 331 16.62 7.94 -3.15
CA VAL A 331 15.94 6.99 -4.05
C VAL A 331 14.61 6.51 -3.45
N ARG A 332 14.54 6.35 -2.13
CA ARG A 332 13.30 5.96 -1.41
C ARG A 332 12.35 7.13 -1.12
N ALA A 333 12.68 8.34 -1.59
CA ALA A 333 11.97 9.59 -1.31
C ALA A 333 11.86 9.95 0.19
N GLU A 334 12.79 9.49 1.01
CA GLU A 334 12.90 9.86 2.42
C GLU A 334 13.66 11.20 2.57
N TYR A 335 13.15 12.26 1.92
CA TYR A 335 13.89 13.52 1.72
C TYR A 335 14.44 14.15 3.00
N ARG A 336 13.70 14.10 4.10
CA ARG A 336 14.17 14.63 5.40
C ARG A 336 15.32 13.80 5.98
N ALA A 337 15.27 12.49 5.82
CA ALA A 337 16.34 11.60 6.27
C ALA A 337 17.57 11.76 5.38
N ALA A 338 17.38 11.82 4.06
CA ALA A 338 18.44 12.12 3.10
C ALA A 338 19.14 13.46 3.41
N GLN A 339 18.37 14.53 3.67
CA GLN A 339 18.94 15.83 4.06
C GLN A 339 19.78 15.77 5.34
N ARG A 340 19.35 14.99 6.34
CA ARG A 340 20.14 14.79 7.58
C ARG A 340 21.43 14.02 7.28
N ALA A 341 21.35 12.96 6.49
CA ALA A 341 22.50 12.16 6.10
C ALA A 341 23.55 13.01 5.34
N TYR A 342 23.11 13.82 4.37
CA TYR A 342 24.01 14.72 3.62
C TYR A 342 24.65 15.81 4.50
N ARG A 343 23.90 16.38 5.46
CA ARG A 343 24.48 17.34 6.42
C ARG A 343 25.52 16.68 7.31
N ALA A 344 25.24 15.47 7.78
CA ALA A 344 26.17 14.71 8.61
C ALA A 344 27.43 14.33 7.83
N ALA A 345 27.30 13.96 6.56
CA ALA A 345 28.43 13.69 5.67
C ALA A 345 29.30 14.95 5.48
N LEU A 346 28.68 16.10 5.19
CA LEU A 346 29.38 17.38 5.01
C LEU A 346 30.09 17.87 6.28
N SER A 347 29.54 17.60 7.48
CA SER A 347 30.18 18.01 8.75
C SER A 347 31.37 17.16 9.17
N ARG A 348 31.50 15.94 8.62
CA ARG A 348 32.53 14.97 9.02
C ARG A 348 33.77 15.00 8.14
N MET A 349 33.61 15.40 6.89
CA MET A 349 34.73 15.72 6.01
C MET A 349 35.05 17.20 6.21
N ALA A 350 36.32 17.61 6.14
CA ALA A 350 36.75 19.00 6.33
C ALA A 350 36.32 19.93 5.17
N GLY A 351 35.06 19.81 4.72
CA GLY A 351 34.37 20.64 3.73
C GLY A 351 35.25 21.01 2.56
N SER A 352 35.66 20.05 1.74
CA SER A 352 36.33 20.41 0.49
C SER A 352 35.38 21.22 -0.41
N ALA A 353 35.92 22.08 -1.28
CA ALA A 353 35.08 22.84 -2.23
C ALA A 353 34.23 21.89 -3.11
N HIS A 354 34.77 20.72 -3.41
CA HIS A 354 34.10 19.67 -4.17
C HIS A 354 32.91 19.06 -3.41
N GLU A 355 33.08 18.68 -2.14
CA GLU A 355 32.00 18.13 -1.29
C GLU A 355 30.87 19.12 -1.06
N ARG A 356 31.20 20.42 -0.90
CA ARG A 356 30.19 21.48 -0.79
C ARG A 356 29.31 21.56 -2.02
N VAL A 357 29.88 21.40 -3.21
CA VAL A 357 29.09 21.41 -4.45
C VAL A 357 28.29 20.14 -4.64
N ASP A 358 28.84 18.98 -4.30
CA ASP A 358 28.09 17.74 -4.32
C ASP A 358 26.89 17.76 -3.34
N TYR A 359 27.06 18.42 -2.19
CA TYR A 359 25.96 18.74 -1.27
C TYR A 359 24.92 19.66 -1.92
N LEU A 360 25.35 20.77 -2.54
CA LEU A 360 24.46 21.73 -3.18
C LEU A 360 23.67 21.13 -4.34
N LEU A 361 24.30 20.29 -5.17
CA LEU A 361 23.63 19.56 -6.25
C LEU A 361 22.52 18.65 -5.70
N ARG A 362 22.78 17.91 -4.63
CA ARG A 362 21.79 17.04 -3.96
C ARG A 362 20.67 17.83 -3.28
N GLN A 363 20.99 18.92 -2.60
CA GLN A 363 19.97 19.82 -2.03
C GLN A 363 19.10 20.45 -3.12
N GLY A 364 19.72 20.91 -4.21
CA GLY A 364 19.02 21.43 -5.38
C GLY A 364 18.07 20.40 -5.98
N ARG A 365 18.49 19.13 -6.07
CA ARG A 365 17.66 18.03 -6.57
C ARG A 365 16.46 17.76 -5.66
N ILE A 366 16.67 17.69 -4.35
CA ILE A 366 15.58 17.55 -3.37
C ILE A 366 14.60 18.71 -3.48
N ALA A 367 15.09 19.95 -3.55
CA ALA A 367 14.27 21.14 -3.71
C ALA A 367 13.45 21.10 -5.01
N LEU A 368 14.05 20.64 -6.12
CA LEU A 368 13.37 20.49 -7.41
C LEU A 368 12.24 19.44 -7.33
N MET A 369 12.49 18.28 -6.73
CA MET A 369 11.47 17.23 -6.53
C MET A 369 10.32 17.69 -5.64
N LEU A 370 10.60 18.55 -4.65
CA LEU A 370 9.60 19.19 -3.80
C LEU A 370 8.95 20.45 -4.43
N ALA A 371 9.21 20.72 -5.71
CA ALA A 371 8.75 21.90 -6.44
C ALA A 371 9.12 23.25 -5.79
N ARG A 372 10.18 23.29 -4.98
CA ARG A 372 10.73 24.51 -4.36
C ARG A 372 11.72 25.19 -5.30
N TYR A 373 11.21 25.71 -6.41
CA TYR A 373 12.04 26.22 -7.52
C TYR A 373 13.00 27.35 -7.11
N ALA A 374 12.61 28.24 -6.20
CA ALA A 374 13.50 29.30 -5.71
C ALA A 374 14.70 28.74 -4.93
N GLU A 375 14.46 27.75 -4.07
CA GLU A 375 15.50 27.06 -3.31
C GLU A 375 16.44 26.28 -4.25
N ALA A 376 15.86 25.52 -5.18
CA ALA A 376 16.61 24.78 -6.19
C ALA A 376 17.51 25.70 -7.04
N SER A 377 16.94 26.81 -7.54
CA SER A 377 17.69 27.78 -8.35
C SER A 377 18.85 28.39 -7.57
N ARG A 378 18.68 28.69 -6.29
CA ARG A 378 19.75 29.21 -5.43
C ARG A 378 20.89 28.20 -5.29
N CYS A 379 20.56 26.93 -5.02
CA CYS A 379 21.57 25.87 -4.92
C CYS A 379 22.39 25.73 -6.21
N TYR A 380 21.74 25.65 -7.37
CA TYR A 380 22.44 25.48 -8.64
C TYR A 380 23.27 26.71 -9.04
N ARG A 381 22.80 27.93 -8.74
CA ARG A 381 23.62 29.14 -8.96
C ARG A 381 24.84 29.21 -8.06
N GLN A 382 24.75 28.71 -6.83
CA GLN A 382 25.92 28.60 -5.94
C GLN A 382 26.94 27.60 -6.48
N VAL A 383 26.49 26.50 -7.10
CA VAL A 383 27.38 25.57 -7.81
C VAL A 383 28.10 26.29 -8.96
N LEU A 384 27.37 27.05 -9.79
CA LEU A 384 27.94 27.77 -10.93
C LEU A 384 28.87 28.94 -10.53
N ALA A 385 28.69 29.49 -9.32
CA ALA A 385 29.57 30.52 -8.78
C ALA A 385 30.86 29.95 -8.15
N SER A 386 31.01 28.63 -8.09
CA SER A 386 32.19 27.96 -7.55
C SER A 386 33.16 27.61 -8.69
N GLU A 387 34.46 27.83 -8.52
CA GLU A 387 35.50 27.41 -9.49
C GLU A 387 35.69 25.88 -9.46
N LEU A 388 34.88 25.15 -10.22
CA LEU A 388 34.81 23.68 -10.13
C LEU A 388 34.71 22.97 -11.49
N ALA A 389 34.72 21.63 -11.44
CA ALA A 389 34.78 20.74 -12.58
C ALA A 389 33.61 20.95 -13.56
N ALA A 390 33.93 20.90 -14.85
CA ALA A 390 32.99 21.18 -15.92
C ALA A 390 31.75 20.26 -15.91
N ASP A 391 31.85 19.02 -15.43
CA ASP A 391 30.69 18.12 -15.31
C ASP A 391 29.66 18.60 -14.28
N GLN A 392 30.11 19.10 -13.12
CA GLN A 392 29.23 19.65 -12.08
C GLN A 392 28.48 20.90 -12.57
N SER A 393 29.16 21.77 -13.31
CA SER A 393 28.55 22.95 -13.95
C SER A 393 27.53 22.56 -15.03
N ALA A 394 27.84 21.55 -15.85
CA ALA A 394 26.90 21.01 -16.83
C ALA A 394 25.64 20.43 -16.16
N ILE A 395 25.79 19.72 -15.03
CA ILE A 395 24.66 19.20 -14.25
C ILE A 395 23.81 20.35 -13.71
N ALA A 396 24.42 21.37 -13.10
CA ALA A 396 23.70 22.50 -12.52
C ALA A 396 22.87 23.29 -13.56
N GLU A 397 23.45 23.62 -14.71
CA GLU A 397 22.73 24.28 -15.81
C GLU A 397 21.61 23.38 -16.37
N SER A 398 21.84 22.08 -16.49
CA SER A 398 20.81 21.12 -16.93
C SER A 398 19.63 21.08 -15.96
N MET A 399 19.88 21.11 -14.65
CA MET A 399 18.80 21.16 -13.66
C MET A 399 18.04 22.49 -13.67
N LEU A 400 18.74 23.62 -13.88
CA LEU A 400 18.09 24.92 -14.10
C LEU A 400 17.21 24.89 -15.36
N ALA A 401 17.67 24.28 -16.45
CA ALA A 401 16.88 24.12 -17.66
C ALA A 401 15.59 23.32 -17.42
N ILE A 402 15.68 22.18 -16.72
CA ILE A 402 14.53 21.36 -16.35
C ILE A 402 13.55 22.15 -15.47
N MET A 403 14.06 22.91 -14.50
CA MET A 403 13.24 23.81 -13.67
C MET A 403 12.51 24.85 -14.52
N HIS A 404 13.18 25.48 -15.49
CA HIS A 404 12.55 26.43 -16.40
C HIS A 404 11.49 25.77 -17.27
N CYS A 405 11.72 24.54 -17.74
CA CYS A 405 10.71 23.72 -18.43
C CYS A 405 9.45 23.51 -17.57
N TYR A 406 9.61 23.13 -16.29
CA TYR A 406 8.47 22.95 -15.38
C TYR A 406 7.69 24.24 -15.08
N ARG A 407 8.33 25.41 -15.29
CA ARG A 407 7.70 26.73 -15.17
C ARG A 407 7.13 27.26 -16.49
N GLY A 408 7.28 26.52 -17.60
CA GLY A 408 6.89 26.96 -18.94
C GLY A 408 7.80 28.03 -19.55
N GLU A 409 8.97 28.30 -18.95
CA GLU A 409 9.92 29.32 -19.37
C GLU A 409 10.86 28.77 -20.47
N LEU A 410 10.30 28.31 -21.59
CA LEU A 410 11.01 27.50 -22.59
C LEU A 410 12.25 28.21 -23.19
N SER A 411 12.22 29.52 -23.39
CA SER A 411 13.38 30.28 -23.90
C SER A 411 14.53 30.34 -22.89
N ARG A 412 14.21 30.42 -21.58
CA ARG A 412 15.24 30.36 -20.53
C ARG A 412 15.81 28.95 -20.38
N ALA A 413 14.96 27.93 -20.55
CA ALA A 413 15.41 26.55 -20.57
C ALA A 413 16.41 26.29 -21.72
N GLU A 414 16.12 26.80 -22.91
CA GLU A 414 17.02 26.70 -24.07
C GLU A 414 18.37 27.40 -23.81
N ALA A 415 18.35 28.62 -23.28
CA ALA A 415 19.58 29.33 -22.94
C ALA A 415 20.43 28.59 -21.90
N ALA A 416 19.80 27.95 -20.90
CA ALA A 416 20.49 27.12 -19.92
C ALA A 416 21.08 25.84 -20.55
N ILE A 417 20.35 25.18 -21.47
CA ILE A 417 20.86 24.02 -22.21
C ILE A 417 22.09 24.39 -23.05
N LEU A 418 22.10 25.56 -23.69
CA LEU A 418 23.27 26.03 -24.45
C LEU A 418 24.51 26.16 -23.57
N ARG A 419 24.36 26.74 -22.36
CA ARG A 419 25.47 26.81 -21.39
C ARG A 419 25.88 25.42 -20.89
N ALA A 420 24.91 24.54 -20.62
CA ALA A 420 25.19 23.17 -20.20
C ALA A 420 25.98 22.36 -21.25
N ARG A 421 25.72 22.58 -22.56
CA ARG A 421 26.47 21.96 -23.67
C ARG A 421 27.93 22.41 -23.70
N ALA A 422 28.19 23.70 -23.52
CA ALA A 422 29.56 24.21 -23.47
C ALA A 422 30.37 23.53 -22.35
N PHE A 423 29.78 23.40 -21.15
CA PHE A 423 30.41 22.67 -20.06
C PHE A 423 30.56 21.16 -20.34
N LEU A 424 29.60 20.54 -21.03
CA LEU A 424 29.70 19.14 -21.43
C LEU A 424 30.89 18.89 -22.36
N GLU A 425 31.14 19.76 -23.34
CA GLU A 425 32.30 19.65 -24.23
C GLU A 425 33.62 19.66 -23.44
N THR A 426 33.76 20.60 -22.49
CA THR A 426 34.92 20.62 -21.59
C THR A 426 35.01 19.36 -20.73
N ALA A 427 33.89 18.88 -20.17
CA ALA A 427 33.86 17.67 -19.35
C ALA A 427 34.26 16.40 -20.13
N MET A 428 33.86 16.30 -21.41
CA MET A 428 34.24 15.19 -22.30
C MET A 428 35.75 15.18 -22.58
N SER A 429 36.34 16.36 -22.76
CA SER A 429 37.80 16.51 -22.96
C SER A 429 38.60 16.17 -21.70
N ASN A 430 38.06 16.49 -20.51
CA ASN A 430 38.75 16.24 -19.25
C ASN A 430 38.79 14.75 -18.87
N SER A 431 37.66 14.04 -19.00
CA SER A 431 37.58 12.62 -18.63
C SER A 431 36.33 11.97 -19.21
N LYS A 432 36.48 10.72 -19.64
CA LYS A 432 35.35 9.89 -20.09
C LYS A 432 34.25 9.76 -19.02
N VAL A 433 34.62 9.69 -17.74
CA VAL A 433 33.66 9.56 -16.63
C VAL A 433 32.90 10.88 -16.40
N GLN A 434 33.62 12.00 -16.37
CA GLN A 434 33.02 13.34 -16.23
C GLN A 434 32.09 13.66 -17.42
N GLY A 435 32.55 13.40 -18.65
CA GLY A 435 31.74 13.56 -19.85
C GLY A 435 30.46 12.72 -19.82
N ARG A 436 30.51 11.46 -19.35
CA ARG A 436 29.32 10.62 -19.18
C ARG A 436 28.34 11.18 -18.13
N ARG A 437 28.83 11.63 -16.97
CA ARG A 437 27.97 12.24 -15.92
C ARG A 437 27.25 13.48 -16.44
N ALA A 438 27.98 14.36 -17.12
CA ALA A 438 27.41 15.54 -17.76
C ALA A 438 26.40 15.16 -18.86
N THR A 439 26.70 14.14 -19.67
CA THR A 439 25.82 13.66 -20.76
C THR A 439 24.45 13.25 -20.24
N VAL A 440 24.39 12.52 -19.12
CA VAL A 440 23.12 12.10 -18.50
C VAL A 440 22.23 13.31 -18.20
N ALA A 441 22.78 14.34 -17.55
CA ALA A 441 22.01 15.52 -17.17
C ALA A 441 21.60 16.38 -18.37
N VAL A 442 22.53 16.65 -19.30
CA VAL A 442 22.27 17.47 -20.49
C VAL A 442 21.24 16.81 -21.40
N ALA A 443 21.39 15.51 -21.65
CA ALA A 443 20.46 14.75 -22.47
C ALA A 443 19.04 14.75 -21.89
N ARG A 444 18.91 14.72 -20.55
CA ARG A 444 17.62 14.84 -19.89
C ARG A 444 16.98 16.21 -20.12
N ALA A 445 17.74 17.29 -19.96
CA ALA A 445 17.23 18.65 -20.18
C ALA A 445 16.80 18.89 -21.64
N GLU A 446 17.62 18.45 -22.61
CA GLU A 446 17.30 18.52 -24.04
C GLU A 446 16.06 17.72 -24.39
N GLY A 447 15.98 16.48 -23.89
CA GLY A 447 14.82 15.62 -24.10
C GLY A 447 13.54 16.26 -23.59
N THR A 448 13.57 16.83 -22.37
CA THR A 448 12.41 17.49 -21.76
C THR A 448 11.97 18.71 -22.57
N LEU A 449 12.90 19.58 -22.97
CA LEU A 449 12.57 20.75 -23.79
C LEU A 449 12.00 20.35 -25.16
N SER A 450 12.58 19.32 -25.79
CA SER A 450 12.14 18.84 -27.10
C SER A 450 10.72 18.30 -27.09
N VAL A 451 10.40 17.50 -26.06
CA VAL A 451 9.05 16.98 -25.81
C VAL A 451 8.05 18.12 -25.63
N LEU A 452 8.36 19.12 -24.78
CA LEU A 452 7.49 20.28 -24.55
C LEU A 452 7.31 21.18 -25.78
N ARG A 453 8.26 21.16 -26.73
CA ARG A 453 8.17 21.85 -28.03
C ARG A 453 7.40 21.08 -29.08
N GLY A 454 6.83 19.93 -28.73
CA GLY A 454 6.06 19.12 -29.64
C GLY A 454 6.89 18.19 -30.53
N LYS A 455 8.14 17.92 -30.17
CA LYS A 455 9.05 17.03 -30.91
C LYS A 455 9.42 15.78 -30.08
N PRO A 456 8.44 14.93 -29.75
CA PRO A 456 8.66 13.85 -28.78
C PRO A 456 9.66 12.79 -29.25
N LEU A 457 9.70 12.45 -30.54
CA LEU A 457 10.67 11.48 -31.05
C LEU A 457 12.11 12.00 -31.00
N ASP A 458 12.32 13.30 -31.18
CA ASP A 458 13.63 13.92 -30.97
C ASP A 458 14.00 13.88 -29.49
N GLY A 459 13.03 14.11 -28.60
CA GLY A 459 13.19 13.96 -27.16
C GLY A 459 13.61 12.55 -26.75
N ALA A 460 12.97 11.52 -27.31
CA ALA A 460 13.34 10.12 -27.07
C ALA A 460 14.80 9.83 -27.48
N ARG A 461 15.28 10.39 -28.59
CA ARG A 461 16.69 10.24 -29.02
C ARG A 461 17.67 10.86 -28.01
N TYR A 462 17.36 12.03 -27.47
CA TYR A 462 18.17 12.62 -26.40
C TYR A 462 18.18 11.72 -25.16
N TYR A 463 17.01 11.27 -24.69
CA TYR A 463 16.95 10.39 -23.52
C TYR A 463 17.68 9.06 -23.71
N LEU A 464 17.66 8.47 -24.90
CA LEU A 464 18.45 7.27 -25.23
C LEU A 464 19.95 7.50 -25.06
N ARG A 465 20.48 8.63 -25.54
CA ARG A 465 21.89 9.02 -25.32
C ARG A 465 22.21 9.14 -23.83
N GLY A 466 21.29 9.69 -23.03
CA GLY A 466 21.42 9.75 -21.58
C GLY A 466 21.40 8.37 -20.92
N ALA A 467 20.52 7.46 -21.37
CA ALA A 467 20.43 6.09 -20.88
C ALA A 467 21.72 5.32 -21.16
N GLU A 468 22.29 5.41 -22.36
CA GLU A 468 23.56 4.77 -22.70
C GLU A 468 24.71 5.26 -21.81
N ALA A 469 24.77 6.57 -21.54
CA ALA A 469 25.75 7.15 -20.63
C ALA A 469 25.57 6.65 -19.18
N ALA A 470 24.34 6.61 -18.67
CA ALA A 470 24.03 6.11 -17.33
C ALA A 470 24.36 4.60 -17.19
N LYS A 471 24.02 3.80 -18.19
CA LYS A 471 24.35 2.37 -18.26
C LYS A 471 25.87 2.15 -18.24
N ALA A 472 26.62 2.95 -19.00
CA ALA A 472 28.07 2.88 -19.03
C ALA A 472 28.75 3.36 -17.73
N LEU A 473 28.02 4.05 -16.86
CA LEU A 473 28.43 4.41 -15.50
C LEU A 473 27.96 3.39 -14.45
N SER A 474 27.20 2.37 -14.84
CA SER A 474 26.49 1.47 -13.92
C SER A 474 25.55 2.20 -12.94
N ASP A 475 25.01 3.35 -13.36
CA ASP A 475 24.03 4.12 -12.59
C ASP A 475 22.62 3.66 -12.92
N GLY A 476 22.14 2.64 -12.21
CA GLY A 476 20.80 2.08 -12.41
C GLY A 476 19.67 3.06 -12.09
N TRP A 477 19.90 4.06 -11.24
CA TRP A 477 18.86 5.03 -10.92
C TRP A 477 18.64 6.00 -12.08
N GLU A 478 19.70 6.63 -12.59
CA GLU A 478 19.58 7.53 -13.74
C GLU A 478 19.19 6.78 -15.02
N HIS A 479 19.65 5.54 -15.21
CA HIS A 479 19.21 4.70 -16.32
C HIS A 479 17.71 4.46 -16.29
N SER A 480 17.16 4.06 -15.14
CA SER A 480 15.72 3.86 -14.97
C SER A 480 14.88 5.14 -15.17
N ILE A 481 15.43 6.31 -14.82
CA ILE A 481 14.78 7.61 -15.09
C ILE A 481 14.76 7.88 -16.59
N ALA A 482 15.87 7.65 -17.30
CA ALA A 482 15.94 7.84 -18.74
C ALA A 482 14.96 6.92 -19.48
N LEU A 483 14.86 5.64 -19.09
CA LEU A 483 13.86 4.71 -19.64
C LEU A 483 12.42 5.20 -19.44
N GLY A 484 12.08 5.69 -18.25
CA GLY A 484 10.77 6.29 -17.97
C GLY A 484 10.48 7.51 -18.86
N ASN A 485 11.47 8.37 -19.07
CA ASN A 485 11.34 9.53 -19.97
C ASN A 485 11.25 9.14 -21.45
N ILE A 486 11.88 8.04 -21.86
CA ILE A 486 11.73 7.47 -23.21
C ILE A 486 10.30 6.96 -23.40
N ALA A 487 9.78 6.20 -22.43
CA ALA A 487 8.38 5.76 -22.43
C ALA A 487 7.43 6.96 -22.57
N ASP A 488 7.74 8.02 -21.82
CA ASP A 488 7.01 9.28 -21.84
C ASP A 488 6.96 9.91 -23.24
N ALA A 489 8.12 10.05 -23.86
CA ALA A 489 8.25 10.55 -25.22
C ALA A 489 7.53 9.66 -26.25
N TYR A 490 7.57 8.33 -26.13
CA TYR A 490 6.87 7.43 -27.05
C TYR A 490 5.36 7.55 -26.97
N LEU A 491 4.79 7.71 -25.76
CA LEU A 491 3.36 7.88 -25.62
C LEU A 491 2.91 9.28 -26.17
N HIS A 492 3.77 10.32 -26.12
CA HIS A 492 3.53 11.62 -26.79
C HIS A 492 3.45 11.43 -28.30
N ALA A 493 4.34 10.61 -28.85
CA ALA A 493 4.35 10.24 -30.26
C ALA A 493 3.22 9.24 -30.63
N ARG A 494 2.30 8.91 -29.71
CA ARG A 494 1.21 7.92 -29.88
C ARG A 494 1.69 6.51 -30.21
N LYS A 495 2.94 6.18 -29.88
CA LYS A 495 3.53 4.84 -30.00
C LYS A 495 3.36 4.10 -28.68
N VAL A 496 2.13 3.70 -28.39
CA VAL A 496 1.72 3.18 -27.07
C VAL A 496 2.42 1.88 -26.69
N ASP A 497 2.62 0.96 -27.64
CA ASP A 497 3.25 -0.33 -27.33
C ASP A 497 4.74 -0.18 -27.00
N SER A 498 5.44 0.70 -27.72
CA SER A 498 6.82 1.07 -27.36
C SER A 498 6.87 1.73 -25.98
N ALA A 499 5.92 2.61 -25.66
CA ALA A 499 5.86 3.24 -24.34
C ALA A 499 5.70 2.21 -23.21
N LEU A 500 4.80 1.23 -23.37
CA LEU A 500 4.62 0.15 -22.39
C LEU A 500 5.91 -0.67 -22.19
N GLN A 501 6.60 -1.04 -23.27
CA GLN A 501 7.87 -1.78 -23.17
C GLN A 501 8.91 -1.03 -22.34
N TYR A 502 9.08 0.28 -22.59
CA TYR A 502 10.01 1.10 -21.80
C TYR A 502 9.54 1.32 -20.36
N PHE A 503 8.22 1.43 -20.12
CA PHE A 503 7.69 1.48 -18.75
C PHE A 503 7.98 0.19 -17.98
N ASP A 504 7.86 -0.97 -18.62
CA ASP A 504 8.12 -2.27 -17.97
C ASP A 504 9.61 -2.46 -17.67
N GLN A 505 10.49 -2.07 -18.59
CA GLN A 505 11.94 -2.05 -18.34
C GLN A 505 12.30 -1.12 -17.17
N ALA A 506 11.78 0.13 -17.18
CA ALA A 506 11.99 1.07 -16.09
C ALA A 506 11.47 0.53 -14.76
N ALA A 507 10.32 -0.15 -14.75
CA ALA A 507 9.72 -0.69 -13.54
C ALA A 507 10.53 -1.83 -12.93
N SER A 508 11.11 -2.70 -13.76
CA SER A 508 12.00 -3.77 -13.31
C SER A 508 13.22 -3.20 -12.57
N GLU A 509 13.89 -2.21 -13.17
CA GLU A 509 15.05 -1.56 -12.55
C GLU A 509 14.69 -0.78 -11.29
N LYS A 510 13.61 0.01 -11.32
CA LYS A 510 13.14 0.77 -10.15
C LYS A 510 12.77 -0.11 -8.99
N LYS A 511 12.17 -1.28 -9.25
CA LYS A 511 11.86 -2.28 -8.24
C LYS A 511 13.14 -2.84 -7.60
N ALA A 512 14.16 -3.13 -8.41
CA ALA A 512 15.44 -3.66 -7.92
C ALA A 512 16.18 -2.67 -6.99
N ILE A 513 16.12 -1.36 -7.29
CA ILE A 513 16.76 -0.31 -6.47
C ILE A 513 15.86 0.25 -5.35
N GLY A 514 14.59 -0.16 -5.27
CA GLY A 514 13.64 0.31 -4.27
C GLY A 514 13.13 1.75 -4.48
N ASP A 515 13.10 2.25 -5.72
CA ASP A 515 12.62 3.59 -6.07
C ASP A 515 11.09 3.67 -6.06
N ARG A 516 10.51 3.77 -4.86
CA ARG A 516 9.04 3.83 -4.67
C ARG A 516 8.40 5.06 -5.32
N TRP A 517 9.09 6.20 -5.30
CA TRP A 517 8.56 7.45 -5.87
C TRP A 517 8.53 7.38 -7.39
N GLY A 518 9.62 6.94 -8.03
CA GLY A 518 9.67 6.72 -9.47
C GLY A 518 8.67 5.67 -9.94
N MET A 519 8.44 4.61 -9.15
CA MET A 519 7.40 3.61 -9.45
C MET A 519 5.99 4.22 -9.52
N CYS A 520 5.67 5.21 -8.70
CA CYS A 520 4.36 5.89 -8.75
C CYS A 520 4.09 6.49 -10.13
N TYR A 521 5.10 7.12 -10.75
CA TYR A 521 4.97 7.70 -12.09
C TYR A 521 4.77 6.64 -13.17
N LEU A 522 5.43 5.49 -13.06
CA LEU A 522 5.24 4.40 -14.03
C LEU A 522 3.85 3.80 -13.92
N HIS A 523 3.37 3.53 -12.70
CA HIS A 523 1.99 3.08 -12.45
C HIS A 523 0.97 4.07 -13.01
N HIS A 524 1.17 5.36 -12.75
CA HIS A 524 0.32 6.42 -13.29
C HIS A 524 0.31 6.44 -14.83
N GLY A 525 1.47 6.34 -15.47
CA GLY A 525 1.61 6.28 -16.93
C GLY A 525 0.92 5.06 -17.55
N ARG A 526 1.12 3.86 -16.97
CA ARG A 526 0.47 2.62 -17.44
C ARG A 526 -1.03 2.63 -17.20
N ALA A 527 -1.48 3.04 -16.01
CA ALA A 527 -2.89 3.20 -15.69
C ALA A 527 -3.58 4.10 -16.71
N PHE A 528 -2.90 5.18 -17.11
CA PHE A 528 -3.41 6.11 -18.11
C PHE A 528 -3.51 5.45 -19.49
N ILE A 529 -2.48 4.73 -19.92
CA ILE A 529 -2.49 3.96 -21.18
C ILE A 529 -3.66 2.96 -21.21
N PHE A 530 -3.85 2.20 -20.13
CA PHE A 530 -4.93 1.22 -20.06
C PHE A 530 -6.30 1.88 -20.07
N PHE A 531 -6.45 3.01 -19.39
CA PHE A 531 -7.68 3.79 -19.41
C PHE A 531 -8.04 4.24 -20.83
N GLU A 532 -7.08 4.78 -21.58
CA GLU A 532 -7.27 5.20 -22.98
C GLU A 532 -7.62 4.05 -23.93
N ARG A 533 -7.13 2.85 -23.63
CA ARG A 533 -7.45 1.63 -24.38
C ARG A 533 -8.79 1.02 -23.99
N GLY A 534 -9.52 1.63 -23.04
CA GLY A 534 -10.77 1.08 -22.51
C GLY A 534 -10.57 -0.14 -21.58
N GLN A 535 -9.33 -0.44 -21.20
CA GLN A 535 -8.99 -1.55 -20.30
C GLN A 535 -9.13 -1.08 -18.83
N PHE A 536 -10.35 -0.75 -18.42
CA PHE A 536 -10.61 -0.07 -17.14
C PHE A 536 -10.19 -0.88 -15.91
N ASP A 537 -10.30 -2.21 -15.94
CA ASP A 537 -9.86 -3.05 -14.81
C ASP A 537 -8.35 -2.97 -14.58
N ARG A 538 -7.57 -2.93 -15.67
CA ARG A 538 -6.11 -2.75 -15.59
C ARG A 538 -5.76 -1.35 -15.15
N ALA A 539 -6.49 -0.34 -15.63
CA ALA A 539 -6.32 1.04 -15.21
C ALA A 539 -6.57 1.22 -13.70
N LEU A 540 -7.64 0.61 -13.18
CA LEU A 540 -7.96 0.60 -11.75
C LEU A 540 -6.84 -0.04 -10.92
N ARG A 541 -6.35 -1.22 -11.33
CA ARG A 541 -5.25 -1.90 -10.63
C ARG A 541 -3.98 -1.07 -10.58
N GLU A 542 -3.53 -0.58 -11.72
CA GLU A 542 -2.31 0.24 -11.80
C GLU A 542 -2.45 1.55 -11.02
N ALA A 543 -3.61 2.22 -11.09
CA ALA A 543 -3.86 3.44 -10.32
C ALA A 543 -3.88 3.17 -8.81
N ALA A 544 -4.49 2.06 -8.37
CA ALA A 544 -4.53 1.68 -6.96
C ALA A 544 -3.14 1.28 -6.41
N GLU A 545 -2.36 0.52 -7.17
CA GLU A 545 -0.98 0.17 -6.82
C GLU A 545 -0.09 1.41 -6.71
N GLY A 546 -0.16 2.30 -7.71
CA GLY A 546 0.53 3.58 -7.67
C GLY A 546 0.10 4.43 -6.47
N LEU A 547 -1.20 4.49 -6.16
CA LEU A 547 -1.75 5.27 -5.05
C LEU A 547 -1.21 4.77 -3.69
N ASN A 548 -1.16 3.46 -3.49
CA ASN A 548 -0.59 2.86 -2.29
C ASN A 548 0.88 3.24 -2.11
N LEU A 549 1.65 3.31 -3.20
CA LEU A 549 3.04 3.77 -3.15
C LEU A 549 3.13 5.28 -2.87
N ALA A 550 2.31 6.09 -3.53
CA ALA A 550 2.31 7.55 -3.44
C ALA A 550 2.04 8.05 -2.01
N ILE A 551 1.13 7.36 -1.31
CA ILE A 551 0.85 7.67 0.10
C ILE A 551 2.07 7.32 0.96
N GLY A 552 2.67 6.14 0.74
CA GLY A 552 3.87 5.72 1.48
C GLY A 552 5.03 6.72 1.37
N VAL A 553 5.18 7.41 0.24
CA VAL A 553 6.21 8.45 0.03
C VAL A 553 5.76 9.87 0.44
N SER A 554 4.53 10.01 0.95
CA SER A 554 3.96 11.28 1.43
C SER A 554 3.93 12.41 0.39
N ASP A 555 3.81 12.06 -0.90
CA ASP A 555 3.71 13.03 -1.99
C ASP A 555 2.25 13.30 -2.35
N LEU A 556 1.68 14.36 -1.79
CA LEU A 556 0.28 14.73 -1.99
C LEU A 556 -0.07 15.04 -3.45
N LYS A 557 0.90 15.48 -4.27
CA LYS A 557 0.66 15.72 -5.69
C LYS A 557 0.48 14.39 -6.43
N LEU A 558 1.36 13.42 -6.18
CA LEU A 558 1.22 12.07 -6.73
C LEU A 558 -0.07 11.39 -6.29
N VAL A 559 -0.44 11.52 -5.01
CA VAL A 559 -1.75 11.06 -4.51
C VAL A 559 -2.88 11.65 -5.34
N ALA A 560 -2.89 12.97 -5.54
CA ALA A 560 -3.93 13.62 -6.34
C ALA A 560 -3.98 13.12 -7.79
N MET A 561 -2.81 12.98 -8.43
CA MET A 561 -2.69 12.49 -9.80
C MET A 561 -3.29 11.08 -9.97
N LEU A 562 -2.96 10.16 -9.07
CA LEU A 562 -3.43 8.78 -9.10
C LEU A 562 -4.93 8.67 -8.75
N ASP A 563 -5.41 9.45 -7.77
CA ASP A 563 -6.85 9.52 -7.43
C ASP A 563 -7.70 10.09 -8.58
N ILE A 564 -7.18 11.07 -9.35
CA ILE A 564 -7.87 11.57 -10.56
C ILE A 564 -8.10 10.43 -11.55
N LEU A 565 -7.08 9.60 -11.77
CA LEU A 565 -7.13 8.51 -12.72
C LEU A 565 -8.03 7.37 -12.23
N LEU A 566 -7.94 7.03 -10.94
CA LEU A 566 -8.84 6.09 -10.29
C LEU A 566 -10.30 6.55 -10.42
N GLY A 567 -10.57 7.84 -10.16
CA GLY A 567 -11.89 8.44 -10.30
C GLY A 567 -12.45 8.35 -11.72
N ARG A 568 -11.59 8.53 -12.73
CA ARG A 568 -11.98 8.39 -14.14
C ARG A 568 -12.29 6.96 -14.51
N ALA A 569 -11.45 6.01 -14.09
CA ALA A 569 -11.67 4.60 -14.36
C ALA A 569 -12.99 4.12 -13.73
N HIS A 570 -13.29 4.52 -12.49
CA HIS A 570 -14.59 4.28 -11.85
C HIS A 570 -15.76 4.94 -12.60
N LEU A 571 -15.58 6.18 -13.06
CA LEU A 571 -16.60 6.90 -13.83
C LEU A 571 -16.93 6.20 -15.16
N ALA A 572 -15.91 5.63 -15.81
CA ALA A 572 -16.05 4.90 -17.07
C ALA A 572 -16.84 3.60 -16.90
N VAL A 573 -16.65 2.88 -15.79
CA VAL A 573 -17.47 1.71 -15.42
C VAL A 573 -18.78 2.07 -14.71
N SER A 574 -19.13 3.36 -14.68
CA SER A 574 -20.35 3.91 -14.06
C SER A 574 -20.50 3.68 -12.55
N ASP A 575 -19.39 3.43 -11.84
CA ASP A 575 -19.36 3.48 -10.37
C ASP A 575 -19.24 4.94 -9.89
N LEU A 576 -20.38 5.63 -9.87
CA LEU A 576 -20.44 7.05 -9.50
C LEU A 576 -20.03 7.32 -8.05
N LYS A 577 -20.24 6.34 -7.14
CA LYS A 577 -19.91 6.50 -5.72
C LYS A 577 -18.40 6.52 -5.52
N SER A 578 -17.70 5.53 -6.07
CA SER A 578 -16.24 5.46 -5.99
C SER A 578 -15.57 6.56 -6.80
N ALA A 579 -16.11 6.92 -7.98
CA ALA A 579 -15.62 8.04 -8.78
C ALA A 579 -15.67 9.37 -8.01
N ARG A 580 -16.82 9.70 -7.41
CA ARG A 580 -16.97 10.91 -6.59
C ARG A 580 -16.03 10.92 -5.40
N ARG A 581 -15.86 9.76 -4.75
CA ARG A 581 -14.94 9.59 -3.61
C ARG A 581 -13.50 9.91 -4.04
N ALA A 582 -13.01 9.27 -5.10
CA ALA A 582 -11.66 9.47 -5.61
C ALA A 582 -11.41 10.93 -6.03
N PHE A 583 -12.32 11.56 -6.79
CA PHE A 583 -12.13 12.96 -7.18
C PHE A 583 -12.17 13.94 -5.99
N ARG A 584 -12.94 13.67 -4.93
CA ARG A 584 -12.89 14.48 -3.70
C ARG A 584 -11.54 14.34 -2.99
N PHE A 585 -10.96 13.14 -2.98
CA PHE A 585 -9.62 12.95 -2.40
C PHE A 585 -8.54 13.62 -3.23
N ALA A 586 -8.58 13.46 -4.55
CA ALA A 586 -7.73 14.20 -5.46
C ALA A 586 -7.81 15.71 -5.22
N LEU A 587 -9.03 16.27 -5.18
CA LEU A 587 -9.23 17.70 -4.94
C LEU A 587 -8.59 18.12 -3.62
N THR A 588 -8.78 17.35 -2.55
CA THR A 588 -8.27 17.75 -1.25
C THR A 588 -6.75 17.63 -1.17
N ALA A 589 -6.16 16.56 -1.71
CA ALA A 589 -4.72 16.39 -1.79
C ALA A 589 -4.09 17.52 -2.62
N ALA A 590 -4.67 17.82 -3.79
CA ALA A 590 -4.21 18.89 -4.69
C ALA A 590 -4.32 20.28 -4.06
N THR A 591 -5.41 20.59 -3.35
CA THR A 591 -5.57 21.87 -2.64
C THR A 591 -4.50 22.04 -1.56
N ARG A 592 -4.20 20.99 -0.80
CA ARG A 592 -3.17 21.04 0.26
C ARG A 592 -1.76 21.27 -0.27
N CYS A 593 -1.41 20.66 -1.40
CA CYS A 593 -0.11 20.88 -2.04
C CYS A 593 -0.12 22.05 -3.03
N LYS A 594 -1.24 22.79 -3.14
CA LYS A 594 -1.44 23.94 -4.04
C LYS A 594 -1.19 23.58 -5.52
N ALA A 595 -1.46 22.33 -5.89
CA ALA A 595 -1.24 21.81 -7.23
C ALA A 595 -2.43 22.21 -8.13
N ARG A 596 -2.33 23.42 -8.71
CA ARG A 596 -3.45 24.06 -9.44
C ARG A 596 -4.01 23.21 -10.58
N TYR A 597 -3.16 22.52 -11.33
CA TYR A 597 -3.60 21.68 -12.44
C TYR A 597 -4.44 20.51 -11.94
N GLU A 598 -4.00 19.83 -10.89
CA GLU A 598 -4.69 18.71 -10.28
C GLU A 598 -6.02 19.14 -9.63
N ILE A 599 -6.09 20.35 -9.05
CA ILE A 599 -7.36 20.95 -8.58
C ILE A 599 -8.36 21.13 -9.74
N ILE A 600 -7.88 21.63 -10.90
CA ILE A 600 -8.71 21.80 -12.10
C ILE A 600 -9.24 20.44 -12.56
N GLN A 601 -8.36 19.43 -12.66
CA GLN A 601 -8.73 18.10 -13.14
C GLN A 601 -9.69 17.36 -12.20
N ALA A 602 -9.52 17.50 -10.89
CA ALA A 602 -10.45 16.93 -9.92
C ALA A 602 -11.85 17.58 -10.02
N ASN A 603 -11.92 18.90 -10.22
CA ASN A 603 -13.21 19.58 -10.43
C ASN A 603 -13.86 19.23 -11.77
N ILE A 604 -13.09 19.02 -12.84
CA ILE A 604 -13.61 18.46 -14.11
C ILE A 604 -14.22 17.08 -13.86
N GLY A 605 -13.50 16.19 -13.16
CA GLY A 605 -14.01 14.86 -12.82
C GLY A 605 -15.30 14.90 -11.99
N LEU A 606 -15.37 15.77 -10.97
CA LEU A 606 -16.59 15.99 -10.20
C LEU A 606 -17.73 16.55 -11.06
N THR A 607 -17.44 17.45 -12.00
CA THR A 607 -18.44 17.95 -12.96
C THR A 607 -19.04 16.79 -13.76
N SER A 608 -18.22 15.89 -14.29
CA SER A 608 -18.70 14.72 -15.05
C SER A 608 -19.53 13.77 -14.19
N VAL A 609 -19.21 13.63 -12.90
CA VAL A 609 -20.04 12.86 -11.94
C VAL A 609 -21.41 13.52 -11.79
N GLU A 610 -21.48 14.82 -11.55
CA GLU A 610 -22.77 15.52 -11.35
C GLU A 610 -23.61 15.54 -12.65
N LEU A 611 -22.97 15.65 -13.83
CA LEU A 611 -23.65 15.49 -15.12
C LEU A 611 -24.29 14.11 -15.27
N LYS A 612 -23.59 13.03 -14.88
CA LYS A 612 -24.16 11.67 -14.92
C LYS A 612 -25.31 11.47 -13.92
N LYS A 613 -25.33 12.22 -12.82
CA LYS A 613 -26.44 12.24 -11.86
C LYS A 613 -27.63 13.08 -12.32
N GLY A 614 -27.44 13.96 -13.30
CA GLY A 614 -28.45 14.92 -13.74
C GLY A 614 -28.49 16.22 -12.92
N ASP A 615 -27.55 16.44 -11.99
CA ASP A 615 -27.46 17.69 -11.23
C ASP A 615 -26.71 18.76 -12.05
N LEU A 616 -27.44 19.38 -12.99
CA LEU A 616 -26.89 20.37 -13.91
C LEU A 616 -26.46 21.67 -13.22
N ARG A 617 -27.00 21.96 -12.02
CA ARG A 617 -26.61 23.14 -11.24
C ARG A 617 -25.25 22.91 -10.58
N ALA A 618 -25.10 21.81 -9.84
CA ALA A 618 -23.82 21.46 -9.22
C ALA A 618 -22.72 21.25 -10.27
N ALA A 619 -23.05 20.66 -11.42
CA ALA A 619 -22.12 20.53 -12.53
C ALA A 619 -21.64 21.89 -13.05
N LEU A 620 -22.53 22.87 -13.24
CA LEU A 620 -22.16 24.19 -13.72
C LEU A 620 -21.30 24.95 -12.71
N ASP A 621 -21.63 24.89 -11.43
CA ASP A 621 -20.87 25.55 -10.36
C ASP A 621 -19.43 25.04 -10.32
N ARG A 622 -19.25 23.71 -10.39
CA ARG A 622 -17.92 23.06 -10.42
C ARG A 622 -17.13 23.37 -11.69
N ALA A 623 -17.79 23.36 -12.84
CA ALA A 623 -17.15 23.70 -14.11
C ALA A 623 -16.64 25.15 -14.11
N ASN A 624 -17.43 26.09 -13.56
CA ASN A 624 -17.03 27.49 -13.43
C ASN A 624 -15.88 27.69 -12.44
N GLU A 625 -15.87 26.97 -11.32
CA GLU A 625 -14.75 26.98 -10.36
C GLU A 625 -13.44 26.52 -11.05
N ALA A 626 -13.50 25.42 -11.79
CA ALA A 626 -12.36 24.92 -12.56
C ALA A 626 -11.89 25.93 -13.61
N ARG A 627 -12.82 26.55 -14.35
CA ARG A 627 -12.52 27.56 -15.38
C ARG A 627 -11.89 28.83 -14.81
N ALA A 628 -12.40 29.33 -13.69
CA ALA A 628 -11.83 30.50 -13.01
C ALA A 628 -10.39 30.24 -12.56
N LEU A 629 -10.13 29.05 -11.99
CA LEU A 629 -8.77 28.65 -11.63
C LEU A 629 -7.88 28.50 -12.87
N ALA A 630 -8.36 27.87 -13.95
CA ALA A 630 -7.62 27.71 -15.19
C ALA A 630 -7.20 29.04 -15.82
N ALA A 631 -8.07 30.05 -15.81
CA ALA A 631 -7.74 31.40 -16.28
C ALA A 631 -6.54 32.01 -15.54
N SER A 632 -6.38 31.70 -14.24
CA SER A 632 -5.25 32.18 -13.42
C SER A 632 -3.93 31.42 -13.64
N THR A 633 -3.93 30.32 -14.42
CA THR A 633 -2.73 29.50 -14.66
C THR A 633 -1.92 29.93 -15.87
N GLY A 634 -2.54 30.67 -16.82
CA GLY A 634 -1.94 30.95 -18.12
C GLY A 634 -1.80 29.72 -19.04
N SER A 635 -2.21 28.52 -18.60
CA SER A 635 -2.17 27.31 -19.41
C SER A 635 -3.31 27.32 -20.44
N LYS A 636 -2.96 27.53 -21.72
CA LYS A 636 -3.92 27.46 -22.83
C LYS A 636 -4.68 26.14 -22.85
N GLU A 637 -4.02 25.05 -22.47
CA GLU A 637 -4.62 23.72 -22.40
C GLU A 637 -5.69 23.64 -21.29
N ALA A 638 -5.34 24.00 -20.06
CA ALA A 638 -6.28 23.96 -18.93
C ALA A 638 -7.50 24.87 -19.20
N ILE A 639 -7.27 26.02 -19.84
CA ILE A 639 -8.34 26.94 -20.26
C ILE A 639 -9.22 26.25 -21.33
N ALA A 640 -8.63 25.65 -22.36
CA ALA A 640 -9.39 24.96 -23.40
C ALA A 640 -10.22 23.78 -22.86
N THR A 641 -9.63 22.96 -21.97
CA THR A 641 -10.33 21.83 -21.35
C THR A 641 -11.52 22.30 -20.51
N THR A 642 -11.33 23.30 -19.65
CA THR A 642 -12.41 23.80 -18.80
C THR A 642 -13.51 24.50 -19.61
N LEU A 643 -13.17 25.20 -20.70
CA LEU A 643 -14.15 25.73 -21.64
C LEU A 643 -14.98 24.61 -22.30
N ALA A 644 -14.34 23.52 -22.72
CA ALA A 644 -15.04 22.36 -23.28
C ALA A 644 -15.95 21.68 -22.25
N THR A 645 -15.51 21.55 -21.00
CA THR A 645 -16.35 21.03 -19.90
C THR A 645 -17.56 21.94 -19.63
N CYS A 646 -17.37 23.27 -19.57
CA CYS A 646 -18.49 24.21 -19.46
C CYS A 646 -19.45 24.08 -20.64
N ALA A 647 -18.93 23.94 -21.87
CA ALA A 647 -19.74 23.76 -23.06
C ALA A 647 -20.61 22.50 -22.98
N GLU A 648 -20.06 21.37 -22.51
CA GLU A 648 -20.81 20.13 -22.29
C GLU A 648 -21.95 20.33 -21.28
N VAL A 649 -21.72 21.06 -20.18
CA VAL A 649 -22.78 21.38 -19.22
C VAL A 649 -23.88 22.21 -19.87
N HIS A 650 -23.52 23.22 -20.68
CA HIS A 650 -24.50 24.04 -21.40
C HIS A 650 -25.28 23.25 -22.45
N THR A 651 -24.65 22.30 -23.16
CA THR A 651 -25.34 21.38 -24.07
C THR A 651 -26.37 20.54 -23.32
N ARG A 652 -26.03 20.01 -22.14
CA ARG A 652 -26.98 19.25 -21.30
C ARG A 652 -28.12 20.10 -20.73
N ARG A 653 -27.94 21.41 -20.64
CA ARG A 653 -28.95 22.40 -20.25
C ARG A 653 -29.77 22.95 -21.43
N SER A 654 -29.54 22.46 -22.65
CA SER A 654 -30.16 22.98 -23.88
C SER A 654 -29.84 24.46 -24.18
N SER A 655 -28.72 24.97 -23.68
CA SER A 655 -28.21 26.33 -23.95
C SER A 655 -27.21 26.30 -25.12
N GLU A 656 -27.72 26.08 -26.34
CA GLU A 656 -26.87 25.79 -27.51
C GLU A 656 -25.96 26.94 -27.94
N LYS A 657 -26.41 28.19 -27.79
CA LYS A 657 -25.66 29.36 -28.23
C LYS A 657 -24.38 29.51 -27.40
N GLU A 658 -24.53 29.41 -26.09
CA GLU A 658 -23.44 29.45 -25.10
C GLU A 658 -22.49 28.28 -25.29
N ALA A 659 -23.01 27.06 -25.48
CA ALA A 659 -22.20 25.88 -25.74
C ALA A 659 -21.33 26.05 -27.00
N ARG A 660 -21.92 26.51 -28.11
CA ARG A 660 -21.20 26.76 -29.37
C ARG A 660 -20.10 27.81 -29.22
N GLU A 661 -20.35 28.88 -28.48
CA GLU A 661 -19.36 29.93 -28.23
C GLU A 661 -18.18 29.43 -27.40
N LEU A 662 -18.45 28.65 -26.34
CA LEU A 662 -17.43 28.04 -25.49
C LEU A 662 -16.57 27.04 -26.27
N PHE A 663 -17.17 26.16 -27.09
CA PHE A 663 -16.41 25.25 -27.96
C PHE A 663 -15.55 25.98 -28.98
N ARG A 664 -16.08 27.04 -29.61
CA ARG A 664 -15.31 27.86 -30.56
C ARG A 664 -14.11 28.50 -29.87
N SER A 665 -14.29 28.99 -28.64
CA SER A 665 -13.22 29.59 -27.84
C SER A 665 -12.15 28.57 -27.44
N ALA A 666 -12.56 27.36 -27.03
CA ALA A 666 -11.63 26.26 -26.76
C ALA A 666 -10.80 25.88 -27.99
N ARG A 667 -11.44 25.77 -29.16
CA ARG A 667 -10.78 25.41 -30.43
C ARG A 667 -9.80 26.48 -30.93
N LYS A 668 -10.05 27.76 -30.65
CA LYS A 668 -9.09 28.85 -30.98
C LYS A 668 -7.79 28.75 -30.17
N LEU A 669 -7.86 28.27 -28.93
CA LEU A 669 -6.69 28.16 -28.06
C LEU A 669 -5.78 27.00 -28.45
N VAL A 670 -6.37 25.91 -28.97
CA VAL A 670 -5.64 24.71 -29.38
C VAL A 670 -6.21 24.23 -30.73
N PRO A 671 -5.67 24.71 -31.86
CA PRO A 671 -6.07 24.25 -33.19
C PRO A 671 -5.74 22.76 -33.36
N GLY A 672 -6.75 21.90 -33.56
CA GLY A 672 -6.55 20.46 -33.79
C GLY A 672 -6.41 19.57 -32.55
N LEU A 673 -7.22 19.76 -31.50
CA LEU A 673 -7.35 18.72 -30.47
C LEU A 673 -7.81 17.38 -31.11
N PRO A 674 -7.08 16.23 -31.02
CA PRO A 674 -6.25 15.83 -29.87
C PRO A 674 -4.85 15.19 -30.16
N ARG A 675 -3.87 15.35 -29.22
CA ARG A 675 -3.00 14.31 -28.56
C ARG A 675 -1.59 14.82 -28.12
N PHE A 676 -1.36 15.25 -26.85
CA PHE A 676 -0.05 15.83 -26.38
C PHE A 676 0.31 15.90 -24.85
N TYR A 677 0.26 14.83 -24.05
CA TYR A 677 0.92 14.65 -22.71
C TYR A 677 1.06 15.66 -21.53
N GLY A 678 0.81 16.95 -21.63
CA GLY A 678 -0.05 17.60 -20.62
C GLY A 678 -1.51 17.14 -20.79
N PHE A 679 -1.77 16.60 -21.97
CA PHE A 679 -3.02 16.44 -22.70
C PHE A 679 -3.84 15.21 -22.38
N TRP A 680 -3.47 14.45 -21.36
CA TRP A 680 -4.01 13.12 -21.15
C TRP A 680 -4.58 12.89 -19.76
N PHE A 681 -4.37 13.85 -18.86
CA PHE A 681 -5.06 13.89 -17.58
C PHE A 681 -6.34 14.73 -17.63
N ALA A 682 -7.10 14.78 -18.75
CA ALA A 682 -8.37 15.53 -18.88
C ALA A 682 -9.70 14.83 -19.28
N VAL A 683 -9.79 13.79 -20.14
CA VAL A 683 -11.12 13.30 -20.58
C VAL A 683 -11.15 11.81 -20.80
N GLY A 684 -12.27 11.21 -20.36
CA GLY A 684 -12.53 9.79 -20.39
C GLY A 684 -12.87 9.20 -21.75
N ALA A 685 -12.71 7.88 -21.81
CA ALA A 685 -13.29 7.03 -22.82
C ALA A 685 -14.80 7.23 -22.97
N GLY A 686 -15.28 7.16 -24.22
CA GLY A 686 -16.64 6.77 -24.54
C GLY A 686 -17.48 7.79 -25.30
N ARG A 687 -17.16 8.02 -26.58
CA ARG A 687 -18.08 7.94 -27.74
C ARG A 687 -17.35 8.45 -29.00
N ARG A 688 -17.07 7.54 -29.91
CA ARG A 688 -16.42 7.79 -31.21
C ARG A 688 -17.38 8.27 -32.30
N ASP A 689 -18.69 8.29 -32.04
CA ASP A 689 -19.70 8.57 -33.07
C ASP A 689 -20.55 9.76 -32.61
N ARG A 690 -20.48 10.90 -33.33
CA ARG A 690 -21.51 11.98 -33.43
C ARG A 690 -20.97 13.41 -33.68
N PHE A 691 -19.78 13.61 -34.23
CA PHE A 691 -19.40 14.96 -34.71
C PHE A 691 -18.62 14.89 -36.03
N ASP A 692 -19.26 14.32 -37.06
CA ASP A 692 -19.14 14.85 -38.41
C ASP A 692 -20.28 15.87 -38.57
N LEU A 693 -19.98 17.16 -38.35
CA LEU A 693 -20.71 18.33 -38.83
C LEU A 693 -19.80 19.57 -38.74
#